data_AF-A0A9W3F8Y9-F1
#
_entry.id   AF-A0A9W3F8Y9-F1
#
_cell.length_a   1.000
_cell.length_b   1.000
_cell.length_c   1.000
_cell.angle_alpha   90.00
_cell.angle_beta   90.00
_cell.angle_gamma   90.00
#
_symmetry.space_group_name_H-M   'P 1'
#
loop_
_entity.id
_entity.type
_entity.pdbx_description
1 polymer ?
#
loop_
_entity_poly.entity_id
_entity_poly.type
_entity_poly.pdbx_seq_one_letter_code
_entity_poly.pdbx_strand_id
1 'polypeptide(L)'
;MELRSYQWEVIMPALEGKNIIIWLPTGAGKTRAAAYVAKRHLETVDGAKVVVLVNRVHLVSQHCEEFRRMLDQRWTITTLSGDMGLRAGFGHLARSHDLLICTAELLQQALTSPEEEEHVELDAFSLLVVDECHHTHKDSVYNIILNRYLEHKLQRTRPLPQVLGLTASPGTGGASTLDGAIHHVLQLCANLDTWRIMSPQHYRPQLQEHSCQPCKQYDLCHRRTQDPFGDMLKELMGHIHDHLEMPELRRDFGTQTYEQQVVEKSQTAAEAGLQEQRVYMLHLRRYNDALLIHDTVRAVDALATLRDFYDRERATKTQILHAERWLLALFDDHKNQLTRLAVRGPENPKLEALEQILQKQFRSPDSPRGIIFTRTRQSAHSLLLWLQQQPGLQTVDIRAQLLIGAGNNSQSTQMTQMTQRDQLDVIHKFRTGTLNLLVATSVAEEGLDIPRCNVVVRYGLLTNEISMVQARGRARASQSVYSFVAAQGSRELRRELTNEALETLMERAVAAIQEMDQAEYEAKIRDLQRAALVKRAAQAVQRESRRRKFLAEHVQLLCINCMVVVGYGSDLRKVEGAHHVNVNPNFSIYYNISQKPVVINRVFKDWRPGGTISCRNCGENWGLQMIYKSVKLPVLKVRSMLLETPQGRVQVKKWSLVPFSVPEFDYVQHCAKKLGDLSLD
;
A
#
# COMPACT_ATOMS: atom_id res chain seq x y z
N MET A 1 21.64 26.08 -11.39
CA MET A 1 20.99 25.22 -12.41
C MET A 1 19.69 25.91 -12.80
N GLU A 2 19.43 26.11 -14.09
CA GLU A 2 18.26 26.85 -14.56
C GLU A 2 17.05 25.94 -14.82
N LEU A 3 15.85 26.50 -14.68
CA LEU A 3 14.61 25.86 -15.10
C LEU A 3 14.48 25.91 -16.62
N ARG A 4 13.85 24.88 -17.20
CA ARG A 4 13.50 24.85 -18.62
C ARG A 4 12.29 25.73 -18.89
N SER A 5 12.09 26.13 -20.15
CA SER A 5 11.01 27.04 -20.55
C SER A 5 9.62 26.49 -20.20
N TYR A 6 9.36 25.20 -20.44
CA TYR A 6 8.10 24.57 -20.03
C TYR A 6 7.91 24.49 -18.50
N GLN A 7 9.01 24.48 -17.72
CA GLN A 7 8.94 24.49 -16.26
C GLN A 7 8.59 25.89 -15.76
N TRP A 8 9.15 26.92 -16.39
CA TRP A 8 8.78 28.31 -16.14
C TRP A 8 7.30 28.56 -16.41
N GLU A 9 6.79 28.12 -17.56
CA GLU A 9 5.39 28.29 -17.96
C GLU A 9 4.40 27.79 -16.89
N VAL A 10 4.65 26.62 -16.30
CA VAL A 10 3.69 26.01 -15.37
C VAL A 10 3.77 26.54 -13.94
N ILE A 11 4.84 27.22 -13.54
CA ILE A 11 5.00 27.74 -12.17
C ILE A 11 4.56 29.19 -11.99
N MET A 12 4.36 29.95 -13.08
CA MET A 12 4.08 31.39 -13.00
C MET A 12 2.97 31.74 -11.99
N PRO A 13 1.78 31.10 -12.01
CA PRO A 13 0.73 31.43 -11.04
C PRO A 13 1.10 31.04 -9.60
N ALA A 14 1.94 30.02 -9.40
CA ALA A 14 2.43 29.69 -8.07
C ALA A 14 3.38 30.77 -7.53
N LEU A 15 4.17 31.41 -8.38
CA LEU A 15 5.02 32.54 -7.99
C LEU A 15 4.19 33.77 -7.59
N GLU A 16 2.96 33.88 -8.09
CA GLU A 16 1.96 34.90 -7.71
C GLU A 16 1.14 34.52 -6.47
N GLY A 17 1.47 33.42 -5.79
CA GLY A 17 0.77 32.96 -4.60
C GLY A 17 -0.53 32.20 -4.87
N LYS A 18 -0.82 31.77 -6.11
CA LYS A 18 -2.02 30.97 -6.43
C LYS A 18 -1.80 29.50 -6.08
N ASN A 19 -2.86 28.85 -5.60
CA ASN A 19 -2.86 27.40 -5.40
C ASN A 19 -2.98 26.70 -6.76
N ILE A 20 -2.04 25.84 -7.13
CA ILE A 20 -2.08 25.17 -8.44
C ILE A 20 -1.74 23.68 -8.34
N ILE A 21 -2.14 22.95 -9.38
CA ILE A 21 -1.61 21.61 -9.65
C ILE A 21 -0.69 21.70 -10.87
N ILE A 22 0.59 21.35 -10.71
CA ILE A 22 1.51 21.17 -11.81
C ILE A 22 1.30 19.77 -12.40
N TRP A 23 0.79 19.74 -13.62
CA TRP A 23 0.62 18.52 -14.41
C TRP A 23 1.71 18.45 -15.48
N LEU A 24 2.72 17.61 -15.21
CA LEU A 24 3.83 17.34 -16.12
C LEU A 24 4.14 15.84 -16.14
N PRO A 25 4.59 15.28 -17.29
CA PRO A 25 5.01 13.88 -17.37
C PRO A 25 6.05 13.49 -16.31
N THR A 26 6.13 12.19 -16.02
CA THR A 26 7.22 11.62 -15.24
C THR A 26 8.56 11.93 -15.88
N GLY A 27 9.55 12.38 -15.08
CA GLY A 27 10.88 12.75 -15.59
C GLY A 27 11.01 14.18 -16.10
N ALA A 28 9.91 14.92 -16.30
CA ALA A 28 9.93 16.33 -16.73
C ALA A 28 10.43 17.33 -15.66
N GLY A 29 10.88 16.84 -14.49
CA GLY A 29 11.44 17.67 -13.43
C GLY A 29 10.42 18.48 -12.61
N LYS A 30 9.25 17.90 -12.31
CA LYS A 30 8.25 18.49 -11.39
C LYS A 30 8.85 18.94 -10.06
N THR A 31 9.66 18.08 -9.44
CA THR A 31 10.37 18.38 -8.18
C THR A 31 11.22 19.64 -8.29
N ARG A 32 11.95 19.80 -9.40
CA ARG A 32 12.80 20.97 -9.62
C ARG A 32 11.97 22.25 -9.74
N ALA A 33 10.86 22.19 -10.47
CA ALA A 33 9.93 23.30 -10.57
C ALA A 33 9.37 23.69 -9.18
N ALA A 34 8.98 22.71 -8.37
CA ALA A 34 8.52 22.93 -7.00
C ALA A 34 9.61 23.51 -6.08
N ALA A 35 10.85 23.03 -6.18
CA ALA A 35 11.98 23.56 -5.43
C ALA A 35 12.26 25.03 -5.77
N TYR A 36 12.08 25.43 -7.03
CA TYR A 36 12.20 26.83 -7.43
C TYR A 36 11.08 27.70 -6.85
N VAL A 37 9.82 27.23 -6.88
CA VAL A 37 8.69 27.92 -6.24
C VAL A 37 8.98 28.10 -4.74
N ALA A 38 9.42 27.04 -4.05
CA ALA A 38 9.78 27.12 -2.64
C ALA A 38 10.92 28.11 -2.37
N LYS A 39 11.96 28.14 -3.23
CA LYS A 39 13.05 29.13 -3.13
C LYS A 39 12.51 30.55 -3.20
N ARG A 40 11.70 30.85 -4.22
CA ARG A 40 11.12 32.19 -4.40
C ARG A 40 10.19 32.57 -3.26
N HIS A 41 9.37 31.63 -2.80
CA HIS A 41 8.48 31.84 -1.67
C HIS A 41 9.24 32.21 -0.38
N LEU A 42 10.33 31.50 -0.08
CA LEU A 42 11.21 31.83 1.05
C LEU A 42 11.90 33.20 0.89
N GLU A 43 12.22 33.60 -0.34
CA GLU A 43 12.82 34.91 -0.63
C GLU A 43 11.86 36.08 -0.48
N THR A 44 10.57 35.89 -0.75
CA THR A 44 9.61 36.98 -0.90
C THR A 44 8.59 37.09 0.23
N VAL A 45 8.33 36.00 0.96
CA VAL A 45 7.36 35.98 2.05
C VAL A 45 8.08 36.07 3.40
N ASP A 46 7.74 37.08 4.19
CA ASP A 46 8.34 37.28 5.51
C ASP A 46 7.91 36.17 6.48
N GLY A 47 8.87 35.64 7.25
CA GLY A 47 8.66 34.49 8.14
C GLY A 47 8.24 33.19 7.42
N ALA A 48 8.52 33.06 6.12
CA ALA A 48 8.10 31.92 5.32
C ALA A 48 8.56 30.57 5.90
N LYS A 49 7.62 29.62 5.94
CA LYS A 49 7.87 28.21 6.25
C LYS A 49 7.25 27.31 5.18
N VAL A 50 8.03 26.34 4.72
CA VAL A 50 7.65 25.42 3.64
C VAL A 50 7.60 23.99 4.17
N VAL A 51 6.56 23.25 3.84
CA VAL A 51 6.50 21.80 4.07
C VAL A 51 6.24 21.07 2.77
N VAL A 52 7.06 20.04 2.50
CA VAL A 52 6.95 19.16 1.35
C VAL A 52 6.49 17.79 1.82
N LEU A 53 5.31 17.38 1.34
CA LEU A 53 4.72 16.09 1.64
C LEU A 53 4.99 15.09 0.53
N VAL A 54 5.43 13.90 0.93
CA VAL A 54 5.64 12.75 0.04
C VAL A 54 4.86 11.53 0.53
N ASN A 55 4.56 10.61 -0.38
CA ASN A 55 3.80 9.38 -0.08
C ASN A 55 4.70 8.17 0.22
N ARG A 56 6.02 8.29 0.04
CA ARG A 56 7.01 7.23 0.26
C ARG A 56 8.23 7.76 1.00
N VAL A 57 8.88 6.92 1.81
CA VAL A 57 10.06 7.35 2.57
C VAL A 57 11.28 7.63 1.68
N HIS A 58 11.55 6.80 0.66
CA HIS A 58 12.71 7.03 -0.22
C HIS A 58 12.65 8.37 -0.96
N LEU A 59 11.45 8.92 -1.15
CA LEU A 59 11.23 10.23 -1.72
C LEU A 59 11.75 11.35 -0.82
N VAL A 60 11.71 11.19 0.51
CA VAL A 60 12.19 12.22 1.46
C VAL A 60 13.65 12.59 1.15
N SER A 61 14.54 11.59 1.06
CA SER A 61 15.96 11.82 0.76
C SER A 61 16.16 12.34 -0.67
N GLN A 62 15.43 11.79 -1.64
CA GLN A 62 15.54 12.20 -3.05
C GLN A 62 15.13 13.66 -3.28
N HIS A 63 14.00 14.08 -2.70
CA HIS A 63 13.57 15.47 -2.77
C HIS A 63 14.52 16.37 -1.98
N CYS A 64 15.05 15.94 -0.84
CA CYS A 64 16.03 16.72 -0.08
C CYS A 64 17.28 17.04 -0.91
N GLU A 65 17.80 16.08 -1.66
CA GLU A 65 18.92 16.31 -2.58
C GLU A 65 18.58 17.36 -3.66
N GLU A 66 17.41 17.26 -4.30
CA GLU A 66 17.02 18.21 -5.35
C GLU A 66 16.72 19.61 -4.81
N PHE A 67 16.08 19.71 -3.64
CA PHE A 67 15.85 20.99 -2.96
C PHE A 67 17.18 21.63 -2.52
N ARG A 68 18.12 20.87 -1.93
CA ARG A 68 19.46 21.39 -1.58
C ARG A 68 20.27 21.89 -2.77
N ARG A 69 20.04 21.35 -3.97
CA ARG A 69 20.67 21.87 -5.20
C ARG A 69 20.12 23.23 -5.63
N MET A 70 18.91 23.57 -5.21
CA MET A 70 18.21 24.79 -5.62
C MET A 70 18.23 25.90 -4.56
N LEU A 71 18.06 25.54 -3.30
CA LEU A 71 18.14 26.47 -2.18
C LEU A 71 19.60 26.78 -1.83
N ASP A 72 19.87 28.05 -1.55
CA ASP A 72 21.18 28.51 -1.08
C ASP A 72 21.38 28.15 0.40
N GLN A 73 22.61 28.12 0.91
CA GLN A 73 22.95 27.69 2.27
C GLN A 73 22.33 28.53 3.41
N ARG A 74 21.70 29.66 3.09
CA ARG A 74 21.00 30.52 4.07
C ARG A 74 19.72 29.89 4.64
N TRP A 75 19.12 28.93 3.94
CA TRP A 75 17.88 28.29 4.36
C TRP A 75 18.15 26.94 5.02
N THR A 76 17.51 26.71 6.15
CA THR A 76 17.64 25.48 6.93
C THR A 76 16.63 24.43 6.44
N ILE A 77 17.14 23.24 6.06
CA ILE A 77 16.34 22.14 5.54
C ILE A 77 16.47 20.93 6.47
N THR A 78 15.33 20.38 6.90
CA THR A 78 15.27 19.13 7.65
C THR A 78 14.36 18.09 7.00
N THR A 79 14.64 16.82 7.26
CA THR A 79 13.91 15.67 6.70
C THR A 79 13.36 14.80 7.81
N LEU A 80 12.12 14.34 7.63
CA LEU A 80 11.45 13.45 8.59
C LEU A 80 10.83 12.25 7.89
N SER A 81 11.22 11.06 8.32
CA SER A 81 10.64 9.79 7.90
C SER A 81 10.43 8.85 9.09
N GLY A 82 9.59 7.83 8.91
CA GLY A 82 9.20 6.93 10.01
C GLY A 82 10.35 6.10 10.63
N ASP A 83 11.50 6.03 9.97
CA ASP A 83 12.67 5.24 10.38
C ASP A 83 13.79 6.08 11.02
N MET A 84 13.62 7.40 11.13
CA MET A 84 14.50 8.22 11.96
C MET A 84 14.25 7.82 13.43
N GLY A 85 15.29 7.43 14.18
CA GLY A 85 15.19 6.91 15.56
C GLY A 85 14.64 7.92 16.58
N LEU A 86 15.25 7.99 17.78
CA LEU A 86 14.91 9.07 18.72
C LEU A 86 15.20 10.43 18.07
N ARG A 87 14.18 11.27 17.96
CA ARG A 87 14.22 12.58 17.31
C ARG A 87 13.70 13.66 18.26
N ALA A 88 14.10 14.91 18.02
CA ALA A 88 13.37 16.05 18.55
C ALA A 88 11.93 16.05 18.00
N GLY A 89 10.98 16.59 18.77
CA GLY A 89 9.57 16.60 18.38
C GLY A 89 9.33 17.29 17.03
N PHE A 90 8.36 16.80 16.26
CA PHE A 90 8.01 17.35 14.94
C PHE A 90 7.75 18.86 14.99
N GLY A 91 7.00 19.31 15.99
CA GLY A 91 6.71 20.73 16.21
C GLY A 91 7.98 21.56 16.43
N HIS A 92 8.91 21.07 17.25
CA HIS A 92 10.21 21.73 17.45
C HIS A 92 11.01 21.84 16.15
N LEU A 93 11.06 20.77 15.35
CA LEU A 93 11.78 20.77 14.07
C LEU A 93 11.13 21.71 13.04
N ALA A 94 9.79 21.72 12.97
CA ALA A 94 9.06 22.64 12.10
C ALA A 94 9.28 24.11 12.50
N ARG A 95 9.40 24.42 13.80
CA ARG A 95 9.70 25.77 14.29
C ARG A 95 11.14 26.20 14.02
N SER A 96 12.11 25.30 14.19
CA SER A 96 13.54 25.59 14.05
C SER A 96 14.08 25.61 12.61
N HIS A 97 13.30 25.12 11.62
CA HIS A 97 13.73 25.05 10.22
C HIS A 97 12.79 25.82 9.28
N ASP A 98 13.33 26.30 8.16
CA ASP A 98 12.59 27.04 7.14
C ASP A 98 11.84 26.09 6.20
N LEU A 99 12.43 24.92 5.92
CA LEU A 99 11.86 23.92 5.03
C LEU A 99 11.93 22.51 5.64
N LEU A 100 10.77 21.84 5.66
CA LEU A 100 10.62 20.47 6.13
C LEU A 100 10.16 19.55 4.99
N ILE A 101 10.85 18.43 4.78
CA ILE A 101 10.41 17.37 3.85
C ILE A 101 10.02 16.14 4.66
N CYS A 102 8.78 15.67 4.54
CA CYS A 102 8.32 14.54 5.32
C CYS A 102 7.27 13.67 4.63
N THR A 103 7.11 12.43 5.13
CA THR A 103 5.96 11.61 4.75
C THR A 103 4.67 12.18 5.33
N ALA A 104 3.58 12.18 4.57
CA ALA A 104 2.30 12.76 4.96
C ALA A 104 1.79 12.29 6.34
N GLU A 105 2.02 11.01 6.66
CA GLU A 105 1.62 10.40 7.93
C GLU A 105 2.19 11.14 9.13
N LEU A 106 3.43 11.64 9.04
CA LEU A 106 4.09 12.34 10.15
C LEU A 106 3.47 13.71 10.41
N LEU A 107 3.15 14.47 9.35
CA LEU A 107 2.44 15.74 9.51
C LEU A 107 1.02 15.48 10.08
N GLN A 108 0.32 14.46 9.60
CA GLN A 108 -1.00 14.13 10.13
C GLN A 108 -0.94 13.79 11.63
N GLN A 109 0.06 13.01 12.06
CA GLN A 109 0.29 12.69 13.47
C GLN A 109 0.58 13.95 14.28
N ALA A 110 1.48 14.82 13.82
CA ALA A 110 1.84 16.07 14.47
C ALA A 110 0.63 17.01 14.63
N LEU A 111 -0.21 17.13 13.61
CA LEU A 111 -1.45 17.92 13.63
C LEU A 111 -2.44 17.43 14.71
N THR A 112 -2.41 16.15 15.07
CA THR A 112 -3.30 15.55 16.09
C THR A 112 -2.61 15.27 17.42
N SER A 113 -1.32 15.58 17.54
CA SER A 113 -0.56 15.28 18.75
C SER A 113 -1.00 16.16 19.91
N PRO A 114 -1.24 15.61 21.11
CA PRO A 114 -1.42 16.39 22.32
C PRO A 114 -0.09 16.86 22.94
N GLU A 115 1.05 16.28 22.53
CA GLU A 115 2.37 16.66 23.05
C GLU A 115 2.86 17.95 22.39
N GLU A 116 3.12 19.00 23.17
CA GLU A 116 3.51 20.34 22.68
C GLU A 116 4.79 20.35 21.82
N GLU A 117 5.74 19.47 22.12
CA GLU A 117 6.97 19.32 21.33
C GLU A 117 6.73 18.71 19.94
N GLU A 118 5.73 17.83 19.81
CA GLU A 118 5.35 17.19 18.55
C GLU A 118 4.28 17.97 17.81
N HIS A 119 3.44 18.73 18.51
CA HIS A 119 2.29 19.42 17.94
C HIS A 119 2.68 20.58 17.00
N VAL A 120 1.95 20.65 15.88
CA VAL A 120 2.04 21.73 14.89
C VAL A 120 0.64 21.99 14.33
N GLU A 121 0.38 23.22 13.89
CA GLU A 121 -0.84 23.60 13.18
C GLU A 121 -0.52 23.98 11.72
N LEU A 122 -1.53 23.97 10.85
CA LEU A 122 -1.34 24.28 9.42
C LEU A 122 -0.91 25.73 9.16
N ASP A 123 -1.31 26.64 10.05
CA ASP A 123 -0.95 28.07 10.02
C ASP A 123 0.52 28.33 10.36
N ALA A 124 1.24 27.33 10.88
CA ALA A 124 2.69 27.39 11.04
C ALA A 124 3.44 27.32 9.70
N PHE A 125 2.75 26.98 8.61
CA PHE A 125 3.32 26.90 7.28
C PHE A 125 2.69 27.95 6.36
N SER A 126 3.49 28.43 5.42
CA SER A 126 3.09 29.40 4.40
C SER A 126 3.02 28.79 2.99
N LEU A 127 3.66 27.65 2.76
CA LEU A 127 3.59 26.87 1.52
C LEU A 127 3.59 25.37 1.83
N LEU A 128 2.64 24.66 1.23
CA LEU A 128 2.46 23.23 1.29
C LEU A 128 2.64 22.63 -0.11
N VAL A 129 3.74 21.90 -0.31
CA VAL A 129 4.00 21.14 -1.55
C VAL A 129 3.52 19.71 -1.36
N VAL A 130 2.63 19.24 -2.23
CA VAL A 130 2.06 17.88 -2.18
C VAL A 130 2.55 17.09 -3.38
N ASP A 131 3.53 16.21 -3.19
CA ASP A 131 4.04 15.33 -4.24
C ASP A 131 3.09 14.16 -4.52
N GLU A 132 2.97 13.76 -5.78
CA GLU A 132 1.98 12.79 -6.26
C GLU A 132 0.56 13.09 -5.74
N CYS A 133 0.14 14.34 -5.93
CA CYS A 133 -1.07 14.91 -5.34
C CYS A 133 -2.37 14.24 -5.79
N HIS A 134 -2.34 13.41 -6.84
CA HIS A 134 -3.48 12.59 -7.27
C HIS A 134 -3.95 11.60 -6.18
N HIS A 135 -3.13 11.31 -5.18
CA HIS A 135 -3.53 10.56 -3.98
C HIS A 135 -4.46 11.34 -3.04
N THR A 136 -4.72 12.63 -3.29
CA THR A 136 -5.61 13.48 -2.46
C THR A 136 -7.08 13.18 -2.74
N HIS A 137 -7.53 11.99 -2.35
CA HIS A 137 -8.91 11.56 -2.52
C HIS A 137 -9.32 10.56 -1.41
N LYS A 138 -10.63 10.43 -1.18
CA LYS A 138 -11.21 9.49 -0.19
C LYS A 138 -10.61 9.69 1.22
N ASP A 139 -10.27 8.61 1.91
CA ASP A 139 -9.69 8.63 3.26
C ASP A 139 -8.14 8.60 3.23
N SER A 140 -7.50 9.07 2.16
CA SER A 140 -6.04 9.14 2.10
C SER A 140 -5.50 10.18 3.09
N VAL A 141 -4.23 10.03 3.50
CA VAL A 141 -3.59 10.93 4.47
C VAL A 141 -3.52 12.37 3.93
N TYR A 142 -3.17 12.55 2.65
CA TYR A 142 -3.22 13.85 2.00
C TYR A 142 -4.60 14.49 2.09
N ASN A 143 -5.66 13.73 1.79
CA ASN A 143 -7.01 14.26 1.86
C ASN A 143 -7.43 14.57 3.30
N ILE A 144 -6.99 13.81 4.30
CA ILE A 144 -7.26 14.12 5.71
C ILE A 144 -6.64 15.46 6.11
N ILE A 145 -5.38 15.71 5.72
CA ILE A 145 -4.68 16.97 5.98
C ILE A 145 -5.41 18.13 5.27
N LEU A 146 -5.72 17.98 3.98
CA LEU A 146 -6.35 19.06 3.22
C LEU A 146 -7.84 19.26 3.56
N ASN A 147 -8.54 18.25 4.06
CA ASN A 147 -9.88 18.49 4.62
C ASN A 147 -9.82 19.38 5.86
N ARG A 148 -8.78 19.27 6.70
CA ARG A 148 -8.58 20.21 7.82
C ARG A 148 -8.27 21.62 7.33
N TYR A 149 -7.47 21.74 6.26
CA TYR A 149 -7.26 23.00 5.55
C TYR A 149 -8.60 23.60 5.07
N LEU A 150 -9.47 22.79 4.45
CA LEU A 150 -10.78 23.25 3.95
C LEU A 150 -11.75 23.66 5.07
N GLU A 151 -11.71 22.95 6.21
CA GLU A 151 -12.46 23.34 7.42
C GLU A 151 -12.05 24.74 7.90
N HIS A 152 -10.75 24.98 8.03
CA HIS A 152 -10.21 26.30 8.42
C HIS A 152 -10.54 27.37 7.37
N LYS A 153 -10.48 27.04 6.08
CA LYS A 153 -10.82 27.96 4.97
C LYS A 153 -12.26 28.45 5.07
N LEU A 154 -13.22 27.56 5.31
CA LEU A 154 -14.63 27.94 5.41
C LEU A 154 -14.96 28.66 6.71
N GLN A 155 -14.30 28.31 7.81
CA GLN A 155 -14.47 29.00 9.09
C GLN A 155 -13.78 30.37 9.14
N ARG A 156 -12.83 30.64 8.23
CA ARG A 156 -12.03 31.87 8.15
C ARG A 156 -11.32 32.22 9.47
N THR A 157 -10.87 31.19 10.19
CA THR A 157 -10.34 31.34 11.55
C THR A 157 -8.85 31.65 11.59
N ARG A 158 -8.08 31.20 10.59
CA ARG A 158 -6.60 31.21 10.61
C ARG A 158 -6.02 31.46 9.21
N PRO A 159 -4.82 32.03 9.10
CA PRO A 159 -4.10 32.08 7.82
C PRO A 159 -3.81 30.66 7.33
N LEU A 160 -3.75 30.50 6.01
CA LEU A 160 -3.56 29.20 5.37
C LEU A 160 -2.36 29.21 4.43
N PRO A 161 -1.61 28.09 4.33
CA PRO A 161 -0.50 27.98 3.40
C PRO A 161 -1.00 27.98 1.96
N GLN A 162 -0.21 28.53 1.05
CA GLN A 162 -0.37 28.25 -0.38
C GLN A 162 -0.23 26.74 -0.62
N VAL A 163 -0.99 26.17 -1.56
CA VAL A 163 -0.95 24.73 -1.90
C VAL A 163 -0.41 24.52 -3.31
N LEU A 164 0.65 23.72 -3.43
CA LEU A 164 1.26 23.33 -4.69
C LEU A 164 1.20 21.82 -4.88
N GLY A 165 0.29 21.33 -5.71
CA GLY A 165 0.18 19.91 -6.06
C GLY A 165 1.07 19.52 -7.23
N LEU A 166 1.73 18.36 -7.16
CA LEU A 166 2.55 17.81 -8.26
C LEU A 166 1.98 16.47 -8.70
N THR A 167 1.71 16.28 -9.99
CA THR A 167 1.28 14.96 -10.51
C THR A 167 1.65 14.76 -11.97
N ALA A 168 1.91 13.49 -12.36
CA ALA A 168 1.98 13.10 -13.77
C ALA A 168 0.61 12.73 -14.36
N SER A 169 -0.33 12.32 -13.52
CA SER A 169 -1.64 11.84 -13.94
C SER A 169 -2.67 12.08 -12.83
N PRO A 170 -3.61 13.02 -13.01
CA PRO A 170 -4.77 13.17 -12.13
C PRO A 170 -5.69 11.94 -12.09
N GLY A 171 -5.68 11.13 -13.15
CA GLY A 171 -6.54 9.96 -13.34
C GLY A 171 -8.00 10.31 -13.64
N THR A 172 -8.84 9.29 -13.80
CA THR A 172 -10.30 9.45 -14.01
C THR A 172 -11.14 8.95 -12.84
N GLY A 173 -10.51 8.42 -11.79
CA GLY A 173 -11.21 7.83 -10.65
C GLY A 173 -11.96 6.54 -10.99
N GLY A 174 -11.66 5.95 -12.15
CA GLY A 174 -12.38 4.80 -12.70
C GLY A 174 -13.61 5.17 -13.54
N ALA A 175 -13.89 6.46 -13.75
CA ALA A 175 -14.96 6.90 -14.64
C ALA A 175 -14.61 6.58 -16.10
N SER A 176 -15.59 6.06 -16.84
CA SER A 176 -15.48 5.72 -18.27
C SER A 176 -16.16 6.74 -19.20
N THR A 177 -16.76 7.79 -18.63
CA THR A 177 -17.42 8.89 -19.37
C THR A 177 -16.68 10.20 -19.16
N LEU A 178 -16.78 11.11 -20.12
CA LEU A 178 -16.10 12.41 -20.03
C LEU A 178 -16.58 13.21 -18.83
N ASP A 179 -17.89 13.30 -18.60
CA ASP A 179 -18.45 14.01 -17.45
C ASP A 179 -18.00 13.43 -16.12
N GLY A 180 -17.92 12.08 -16.03
CA GLY A 180 -17.40 11.41 -14.83
C GLY A 180 -15.92 11.71 -14.60
N ALA A 181 -15.11 11.75 -15.67
CA ALA A 181 -13.70 12.12 -15.58
C ALA A 181 -13.52 13.60 -15.21
N ILE A 182 -14.31 14.51 -15.78
CA ILE A 182 -14.34 15.93 -15.42
C ILE A 182 -14.69 16.08 -13.94
N HIS A 183 -15.74 15.42 -13.47
CA HIS A 183 -16.13 15.45 -12.07
C HIS A 183 -15.01 14.95 -11.14
N HIS A 184 -14.33 13.86 -11.50
CA HIS A 184 -13.20 13.35 -10.72
C HIS A 184 -12.04 14.35 -10.65
N VAL A 185 -11.64 14.96 -11.77
CA VAL A 185 -10.55 15.95 -11.79
C VAL A 185 -10.95 17.23 -11.05
N LEU A 186 -12.20 17.69 -11.17
CA LEU A 186 -12.73 18.81 -10.37
C LEU A 186 -12.75 18.47 -8.87
N GLN A 187 -13.10 17.25 -8.48
CA GLN A 187 -13.04 16.81 -7.08
C GLN A 187 -11.60 16.85 -6.56
N LEU A 188 -10.61 16.43 -7.36
CA LEU A 188 -9.20 16.55 -7.00
C LEU A 188 -8.80 18.02 -6.81
N CYS A 189 -9.18 18.90 -7.74
CA CYS A 189 -8.96 20.35 -7.61
C CYS A 189 -9.61 20.90 -6.33
N ALA A 190 -10.83 20.48 -6.01
CA ALA A 190 -11.56 20.93 -4.83
C ALA A 190 -10.87 20.50 -3.54
N ASN A 191 -10.37 19.26 -3.49
CA ASN A 191 -9.63 18.72 -2.34
C ASN A 191 -8.31 19.47 -2.12
N LEU A 192 -7.63 19.89 -3.19
CA LEU A 192 -6.36 20.62 -3.15
C LEU A 192 -6.52 22.15 -3.09
N ASP A 193 -7.75 22.64 -3.04
CA ASP A 193 -8.08 24.06 -3.14
C ASP A 193 -7.42 24.77 -4.33
N THR A 194 -7.46 24.11 -5.48
CA THR A 194 -6.74 24.50 -6.69
C THR A 194 -7.45 25.65 -7.40
N TRP A 195 -6.67 26.66 -7.80
CA TRP A 195 -7.11 27.74 -8.68
C TRP A 195 -7.10 27.29 -10.15
N ARG A 196 -6.03 26.62 -10.59
CA ARG A 196 -5.95 26.04 -11.94
C ARG A 196 -4.98 24.87 -12.02
N ILE A 197 -5.23 23.94 -12.93
CA ILE A 197 -4.27 22.91 -13.34
C ILE A 197 -3.35 23.54 -14.40
N MET A 198 -2.04 23.47 -14.16
CA MET A 198 -1.02 24.02 -15.04
C MET A 198 -0.34 22.91 -15.83
N SER A 199 -0.33 23.05 -17.15
CA SER A 199 0.39 22.19 -18.10
C SER A 199 0.98 23.04 -19.22
N PRO A 200 2.08 22.63 -19.86
CA PRO A 200 2.69 23.41 -20.94
C PRO A 200 1.73 23.56 -22.11
N GLN A 201 1.59 24.78 -22.63
CA GLN A 201 0.81 25.10 -23.82
C GLN A 201 1.77 25.52 -24.94
N HIS A 202 2.66 26.47 -24.66
CA HIS A 202 3.59 27.05 -25.64
C HIS A 202 4.84 26.19 -25.83
N TYR A 203 5.34 25.56 -24.76
CA TYR A 203 6.59 24.79 -24.80
C TYR A 203 6.37 23.27 -24.88
N ARG A 204 5.25 22.82 -25.44
CA ARG A 204 4.98 21.39 -25.67
C ARG A 204 6.03 20.70 -26.55
N PRO A 205 6.52 21.28 -27.66
CA PRO A 205 7.57 20.64 -28.47
C PRO A 205 8.86 20.41 -27.67
N GLN A 206 9.31 21.41 -26.90
CA GLN A 206 10.48 21.30 -26.02
C GLN A 206 10.31 20.20 -24.96
N LEU A 207 9.10 20.03 -24.42
CA LEU A 207 8.80 18.94 -23.48
C LEU A 207 8.91 17.57 -24.16
N GLN A 208 8.40 17.42 -25.38
CA GLN A 208 8.43 16.15 -26.12
C GLN A 208 9.85 15.73 -26.51
N GLU A 209 10.70 16.67 -26.90
CA GLU A 209 12.13 16.42 -27.16
C GLU A 209 12.86 15.93 -25.91
N HIS A 210 12.53 16.48 -24.74
CA HIS A 210 13.21 16.16 -23.49
C HIS A 210 12.64 14.90 -22.79
N SER A 211 11.38 14.58 -23.04
CA SER A 211 10.66 13.48 -22.41
C SER A 211 10.20 12.48 -23.48
N CYS A 212 11.15 11.72 -24.03
CA CYS A 212 10.85 10.66 -24.99
C CYS A 212 9.94 9.61 -24.34
N GLN A 213 8.81 9.30 -24.99
CA GLN A 213 7.98 8.18 -24.57
C GLN A 213 8.64 6.86 -24.97
N PRO A 214 8.64 5.84 -24.10
CA PRO A 214 9.16 4.53 -24.46
C PRO A 214 8.29 3.90 -25.55
N CYS A 215 8.90 3.08 -26.41
CA CYS A 215 8.17 2.26 -27.36
C CYS A 215 7.36 1.21 -26.58
N LYS A 216 6.03 1.33 -26.63
CA LYS A 216 5.11 0.37 -26.01
C LYS A 216 4.91 -0.83 -26.94
N GLN A 217 5.13 -2.03 -26.40
CA GLN A 217 4.88 -3.29 -27.09
C GLN A 217 4.02 -4.23 -26.23
N TYR A 218 3.23 -5.05 -26.91
CA TYR A 218 2.39 -6.08 -26.30
C TYR A 218 3.00 -7.46 -26.59
N ASP A 219 3.54 -8.09 -25.55
CA ASP A 219 4.16 -9.41 -25.63
C ASP A 219 3.12 -10.45 -25.17
N LEU A 220 2.24 -10.82 -26.11
CA LEU A 220 1.10 -11.69 -25.85
C LEU A 220 1.46 -13.16 -26.02
N CYS A 221 1.18 -13.96 -25.00
CA CYS A 221 1.39 -15.41 -25.04
C CYS A 221 0.06 -16.16 -25.19
N HIS A 222 0.12 -17.40 -25.69
CA HIS A 222 -1.03 -18.30 -25.67
C HIS A 222 -1.27 -18.83 -24.24
N ARG A 223 -2.48 -19.34 -23.99
CA ARG A 223 -2.74 -20.11 -22.77
C ARG A 223 -2.10 -21.50 -22.90
N ARG A 224 -1.78 -22.11 -21.75
CA ARG A 224 -1.33 -23.51 -21.72
C ARG A 224 -2.36 -24.41 -22.37
N THR A 225 -1.94 -25.21 -23.34
CA THR A 225 -2.79 -26.21 -24.01
C THR A 225 -3.05 -27.41 -23.11
N GLN A 226 -2.09 -27.76 -22.26
CA GLN A 226 -2.21 -28.77 -21.21
C GLN A 226 -1.77 -28.17 -19.88
N ASP A 227 -2.55 -28.41 -18.81
CA ASP A 227 -2.22 -27.94 -17.47
C ASP A 227 -2.46 -29.02 -16.41
N PRO A 228 -1.73 -30.14 -16.45
CA PRO A 228 -1.99 -31.28 -15.57
C PRO A 228 -1.80 -30.93 -14.09
N PHE A 229 -0.90 -30.00 -13.76
CA PHE A 229 -0.73 -29.51 -12.40
C PHE A 229 -1.96 -28.72 -11.93
N GLY A 230 -2.43 -27.76 -12.75
CA GLY A 230 -3.62 -26.98 -12.44
C GLY A 230 -4.87 -27.87 -12.37
N ASP A 231 -5.00 -28.86 -13.26
CA ASP A 231 -6.13 -29.78 -13.29
C ASP A 231 -6.16 -30.68 -12.04
N MET A 232 -5.01 -31.18 -11.58
CA MET A 232 -4.91 -31.90 -10.30
C MET A 232 -5.32 -31.01 -9.11
N LEU A 233 -4.91 -29.74 -9.07
CA LEU A 233 -5.37 -28.83 -8.00
C LEU A 233 -6.89 -28.63 -8.03
N LYS A 234 -7.48 -28.50 -9.23
CA LYS A 234 -8.94 -28.38 -9.39
C LYS A 234 -9.67 -29.66 -8.97
N GLU A 235 -9.10 -30.83 -9.25
CA GLU A 235 -9.64 -32.13 -8.81
C GLU A 235 -9.67 -32.22 -7.28
N LEU A 236 -8.56 -31.87 -6.61
CA LEU A 236 -8.50 -31.82 -5.14
C LEU A 236 -9.49 -30.82 -4.55
N MET A 237 -9.65 -29.65 -5.18
CA MET A 237 -10.69 -28.70 -4.79
C MET A 237 -12.10 -29.30 -5.00
N GLY A 238 -12.31 -30.07 -6.07
CA GLY A 238 -13.54 -30.82 -6.33
C GLY A 238 -13.86 -31.81 -5.21
N HIS A 239 -12.89 -32.62 -4.79
CA HIS A 239 -13.07 -33.55 -3.66
C HIS A 239 -13.46 -32.83 -2.37
N ILE A 240 -12.89 -31.66 -2.10
CA ILE A 240 -13.24 -30.85 -0.92
C ILE A 240 -14.68 -30.30 -1.05
N HIS A 241 -15.12 -29.90 -2.25
CA HIS A 241 -16.50 -29.48 -2.49
C HIS A 241 -17.50 -30.62 -2.28
N ASP A 242 -17.19 -31.79 -2.84
CA ASP A 242 -18.08 -32.95 -2.79
C ASP A 242 -18.22 -33.45 -1.35
N HIS A 243 -17.13 -33.43 -0.57
CA HIS A 243 -17.15 -33.78 0.85
C HIS A 243 -17.98 -32.81 1.72
N LEU A 244 -18.10 -31.55 1.31
CA LEU A 244 -18.83 -30.52 2.03
C LEU A 244 -20.35 -30.49 1.75
N GLU A 245 -20.82 -31.20 0.71
CA GLU A 245 -22.20 -31.14 0.21
C GLU A 245 -22.72 -29.70 0.00
N MET A 246 -21.90 -28.81 -0.59
CA MET A 246 -22.23 -27.39 -0.78
C MET A 246 -22.57 -27.05 -2.24
N PRO A 247 -23.84 -27.18 -2.70
CA PRO A 247 -24.23 -26.89 -4.08
C PRO A 247 -24.16 -25.40 -4.46
N GLU A 248 -24.11 -24.50 -3.47
CA GLU A 248 -24.16 -23.05 -3.69
C GLU A 248 -22.84 -22.44 -4.19
N LEU A 249 -21.71 -23.11 -3.99
CA LEU A 249 -20.39 -22.60 -4.38
C LEU A 249 -20.12 -22.91 -5.86
N ARG A 250 -19.88 -21.87 -6.65
CA ARG A 250 -19.47 -22.06 -8.06
C ARG A 250 -18.07 -22.68 -8.10
N ARG A 251 -17.83 -23.54 -9.10
CA ARG A 251 -16.54 -24.22 -9.31
C ARG A 251 -15.61 -23.45 -10.26
N ASP A 252 -15.64 -22.11 -10.20
CA ASP A 252 -14.78 -21.22 -11.00
C ASP A 252 -13.37 -21.09 -10.39
N PHE A 253 -12.71 -22.22 -10.17
CA PHE A 253 -11.41 -22.34 -9.51
C PHE A 253 -10.31 -21.56 -10.22
N GLY A 254 -9.34 -21.06 -9.44
CA GLY A 254 -8.21 -20.26 -9.92
C GLY A 254 -8.60 -18.83 -10.29
N THR A 255 -9.67 -18.29 -9.70
CA THR A 255 -10.14 -16.93 -9.98
C THR A 255 -10.26 -16.09 -8.71
N GLN A 256 -10.22 -14.77 -8.88
CA GLN A 256 -10.51 -13.83 -7.78
C GLN A 256 -11.97 -13.89 -7.34
N THR A 257 -12.88 -14.22 -8.26
CA THR A 257 -14.30 -14.39 -7.97
C THR A 257 -14.52 -15.56 -7.02
N TYR A 258 -13.84 -16.68 -7.26
CA TYR A 258 -13.86 -17.83 -6.36
C TYR A 258 -13.18 -17.53 -5.02
N GLU A 259 -12.04 -16.80 -5.00
CA GLU A 259 -11.43 -16.35 -3.75
C GLU A 259 -12.42 -15.55 -2.88
N GLN A 260 -13.16 -14.61 -3.51
CA GLN A 260 -14.16 -13.80 -2.82
C GLN A 260 -15.27 -14.66 -2.23
N GLN A 261 -15.85 -15.59 -3.01
CA GLN A 261 -16.90 -16.51 -2.57
C GLN A 261 -16.46 -17.31 -1.33
N VAL A 262 -15.26 -17.89 -1.37
CA VAL A 262 -14.72 -18.70 -0.27
C VAL A 262 -14.41 -17.86 0.97
N VAL A 263 -13.89 -16.63 0.81
CA VAL A 263 -13.67 -15.71 1.93
C VAL A 263 -14.97 -15.27 2.59
N GLU A 264 -16.01 -14.99 1.79
CA GLU A 264 -17.34 -14.62 2.30
C GLU A 264 -17.99 -15.79 3.03
N LYS A 265 -18.01 -17.00 2.45
CA LYS A 265 -18.52 -18.20 3.12
C LYS A 265 -17.73 -18.54 4.38
N SER A 266 -16.41 -18.37 4.36
CA SER A 266 -15.55 -18.50 5.56
C SER A 266 -15.97 -17.53 6.68
N GLN A 267 -16.34 -16.30 6.33
CA GLN A 267 -16.82 -15.31 7.29
C GLN A 267 -18.20 -15.70 7.85
N THR A 268 -19.15 -16.07 6.98
CA THR A 268 -20.49 -16.52 7.40
C THR A 268 -20.41 -17.77 8.29
N ALA A 269 -19.54 -18.73 7.95
CA ALA A 269 -19.31 -19.91 8.78
C ALA A 269 -18.74 -19.55 10.17
N ALA A 270 -17.84 -18.56 10.25
CA ALA A 270 -17.34 -18.05 11.53
C ALA A 270 -18.47 -17.44 12.38
N GLU A 271 -19.29 -16.60 11.78
CA GLU A 271 -20.41 -15.91 12.44
C GLU A 271 -21.52 -16.90 12.85
N ALA A 272 -21.75 -17.95 12.07
CA ALA A 272 -22.70 -19.03 12.38
C ALA A 272 -22.17 -20.05 13.41
N GLY A 273 -20.88 -20.00 13.77
CA GLY A 273 -20.28 -20.98 14.68
C GLY A 273 -19.93 -22.34 14.03
N LEU A 274 -19.88 -22.41 12.70
CA LEU A 274 -19.62 -23.63 11.93
C LEU A 274 -18.12 -23.81 11.70
N GLN A 275 -17.42 -24.30 12.73
CA GLN A 275 -15.96 -24.38 12.75
C GLN A 275 -15.38 -25.26 11.62
N GLU A 276 -15.93 -26.46 11.38
CA GLU A 276 -15.41 -27.35 10.34
C GLU A 276 -15.59 -26.76 8.93
N GLN A 277 -16.78 -26.22 8.63
CA GLN A 277 -17.05 -25.57 7.35
C GLN A 277 -16.07 -24.43 7.08
N ARG A 278 -15.75 -23.64 8.11
CA ARG A 278 -14.74 -22.59 8.03
C ARG A 278 -13.36 -23.13 7.67
N VAL A 279 -12.93 -24.24 8.26
CA VAL A 279 -11.64 -24.87 7.94
C VAL A 279 -11.59 -25.26 6.46
N TYR A 280 -12.61 -25.93 5.94
CA TYR A 280 -12.65 -26.28 4.52
C TYR A 280 -12.53 -25.05 3.60
N MET A 281 -13.22 -23.95 3.93
CA MET A 281 -13.09 -22.70 3.19
C MET A 281 -11.65 -22.14 3.22
N LEU A 282 -10.98 -22.19 4.39
CA LEU A 282 -9.58 -21.76 4.48
C LEU A 282 -8.66 -22.59 3.58
N HIS A 283 -8.86 -23.90 3.49
CA HIS A 283 -8.07 -24.77 2.62
C HIS A 283 -8.39 -24.57 1.14
N LEU A 284 -9.67 -24.46 0.76
CA LEU A 284 -10.07 -24.13 -0.62
C LEU A 284 -9.45 -22.83 -1.10
N ARG A 285 -9.38 -21.82 -0.23
CA ARG A 285 -8.68 -20.58 -0.52
C ARG A 285 -7.21 -20.81 -0.84
N ARG A 286 -6.52 -21.69 -0.10
CA ARG A 286 -5.09 -22.01 -0.36
C ARG A 286 -4.87 -22.69 -1.69
N TYR A 287 -5.71 -23.64 -2.05
CA TYR A 287 -5.66 -24.25 -3.37
C TYR A 287 -5.93 -23.23 -4.50
N ASN A 288 -6.87 -22.31 -4.28
CA ASN A 288 -7.13 -21.22 -5.22
C ASN A 288 -5.95 -20.25 -5.33
N ASP A 289 -5.32 -19.88 -4.22
CA ASP A 289 -4.10 -19.06 -4.19
C ASP A 289 -2.99 -19.74 -5.01
N ALA A 290 -2.82 -21.06 -4.86
CA ALA A 290 -1.84 -21.84 -5.62
C ALA A 290 -2.12 -21.85 -7.13
N LEU A 291 -3.39 -21.96 -7.54
CA LEU A 291 -3.78 -21.82 -8.94
C LEU A 291 -3.45 -20.42 -9.51
N LEU A 292 -3.73 -19.36 -8.75
CA LEU A 292 -3.39 -17.98 -9.14
C LEU A 292 -1.87 -17.76 -9.26
N ILE A 293 -1.09 -18.35 -8.35
CA ILE A 293 0.37 -18.33 -8.41
C ILE A 293 0.85 -19.10 -9.65
N HIS A 294 0.31 -20.28 -9.92
CA HIS A 294 0.67 -21.12 -11.07
C HIS A 294 0.33 -20.47 -12.43
N ASP A 295 -0.75 -19.69 -12.51
CA ASP A 295 -1.05 -18.88 -13.71
C ASP A 295 -0.01 -17.77 -13.93
N THR A 296 0.64 -17.31 -12.86
CA THR A 296 1.58 -16.19 -12.89
C THR A 296 3.03 -16.65 -13.05
N VAL A 297 3.48 -17.63 -12.27
CA VAL A 297 4.88 -18.09 -12.18
C VAL A 297 4.94 -19.62 -12.42
N ARG A 298 5.93 -20.33 -11.84
CA ARG A 298 6.10 -21.77 -12.04
C ARG A 298 5.20 -22.58 -11.11
N ALA A 299 4.89 -23.81 -11.53
CA ALA A 299 4.15 -24.77 -10.70
C ALA A 299 4.88 -25.12 -9.39
N VAL A 300 6.22 -25.19 -9.41
CA VAL A 300 7.02 -25.42 -8.20
C VAL A 300 6.86 -24.33 -7.14
N ASP A 301 6.67 -23.07 -7.56
CA ASP A 301 6.43 -21.96 -6.64
C ASP A 301 5.03 -22.07 -6.00
N ALA A 302 4.02 -22.44 -6.80
CA ALA A 302 2.66 -22.70 -6.30
C ALA A 302 2.64 -23.85 -5.29
N LEU A 303 3.32 -24.97 -5.60
CA LEU A 303 3.41 -26.13 -4.72
C LEU A 303 4.17 -25.81 -3.42
N ALA A 304 5.27 -25.05 -3.49
CA ALA A 304 6.01 -24.62 -2.29
C ALA A 304 5.10 -23.87 -1.31
N THR A 305 4.21 -23.01 -1.82
CA THR A 305 3.24 -22.27 -1.01
C THR A 305 2.26 -23.17 -0.27
N LEU A 306 1.77 -24.21 -0.95
CA LEU A 306 0.86 -25.19 -0.36
C LEU A 306 1.57 -26.03 0.70
N ARG A 307 2.81 -26.46 0.42
CA ARG A 307 3.63 -27.20 1.40
C ARG A 307 3.87 -26.37 2.66
N ASP A 308 4.30 -25.12 2.49
CA ASP A 308 4.50 -24.19 3.61
C ASP A 308 3.22 -23.97 4.43
N PHE A 309 2.04 -24.00 3.79
CA PHE A 309 0.77 -23.95 4.50
C PHE A 309 0.54 -25.22 5.34
N TYR A 310 0.59 -26.41 4.75
CA TYR A 310 0.34 -27.66 5.48
C TYR A 310 1.40 -27.97 6.54
N ASP A 311 2.66 -27.60 6.33
CA ASP A 311 3.72 -27.76 7.33
C ASP A 311 3.46 -26.86 8.56
N ARG A 312 2.92 -25.66 8.35
CA ARG A 312 2.49 -24.79 9.45
C ARG A 312 1.28 -25.34 10.18
N GLU A 313 0.28 -25.84 9.46
CA GLU A 313 -0.91 -26.45 10.09
C GLU A 313 -0.51 -27.62 11.00
N ARG A 314 0.48 -28.43 10.60
CA ARG A 314 1.04 -29.51 11.44
C ARG A 314 1.81 -28.99 12.65
N ALA A 315 2.53 -27.88 12.51
CA ALA A 315 3.39 -27.34 13.57
C ALA A 315 2.63 -26.53 14.62
N THR A 316 1.50 -25.89 14.27
CA THR A 316 0.81 -24.94 15.15
C THR A 316 -0.42 -25.51 15.85
N LYS A 317 -1.06 -26.54 15.29
CA LYS A 317 -2.32 -27.07 15.83
C LYS A 317 -2.09 -28.07 16.95
N THR A 318 -2.61 -27.73 18.12
CA THR A 318 -2.65 -28.60 19.31
C THR A 318 -3.88 -29.51 19.34
N GLN A 319 -5.00 -29.05 18.78
CA GLN A 319 -6.21 -29.84 18.57
C GLN A 319 -6.45 -29.96 17.07
N ILE A 320 -6.60 -31.19 16.58
CA ILE A 320 -6.85 -31.50 15.17
C ILE A 320 -8.31 -31.90 15.02
N LEU A 321 -9.08 -31.12 14.26
CA LEU A 321 -10.46 -31.41 13.91
C LEU A 321 -10.57 -32.58 12.93
N HIS A 322 -11.77 -33.16 12.80
CA HIS A 322 -12.02 -34.24 11.84
C HIS A 322 -11.75 -33.76 10.41
N ALA A 323 -12.28 -32.58 10.05
CA ALA A 323 -12.01 -31.92 8.78
C ALA A 323 -10.52 -31.73 8.48
N GLU A 324 -9.74 -31.29 9.47
CA GLU A 324 -8.31 -31.02 9.31
C GLU A 324 -7.52 -32.31 9.06
N ARG A 325 -7.86 -33.39 9.78
CA ARG A 325 -7.22 -34.70 9.58
C ARG A 325 -7.44 -35.21 8.16
N TRP A 326 -8.67 -35.09 7.65
CA TRP A 326 -8.99 -35.50 6.29
C TRP A 326 -8.28 -34.63 5.24
N LEU A 327 -8.26 -33.31 5.42
CA LEU A 327 -7.59 -32.37 4.51
C LEU A 327 -6.06 -32.58 4.46
N LEU A 328 -5.44 -32.87 5.61
CA LEU A 328 -4.01 -33.22 5.69
C LEU A 328 -3.72 -34.51 4.93
N ALA A 329 -4.53 -35.56 5.12
CA ALA A 329 -4.40 -36.83 4.41
C ALA A 329 -4.57 -36.65 2.90
N LEU A 330 -5.61 -35.92 2.47
CA LEU A 330 -5.87 -35.62 1.06
C LEU A 330 -4.65 -34.98 0.38
N PHE A 331 -4.02 -34.00 1.02
CA PHE A 331 -2.80 -33.39 0.48
C PHE A 331 -1.62 -34.36 0.49
N ASP A 332 -1.43 -35.12 1.55
CA ASP A 332 -0.32 -36.07 1.68
C ASP A 332 -0.36 -37.19 0.64
N ASP A 333 -1.55 -37.67 0.30
CA ASP A 333 -1.75 -38.72 -0.71
C ASP A 333 -1.36 -38.23 -2.11
N HIS A 334 -1.54 -36.93 -2.39
CA HIS A 334 -1.32 -36.35 -3.72
C HIS A 334 -0.01 -35.55 -3.83
N LYS A 335 0.70 -35.27 -2.73
CA LYS A 335 1.90 -34.40 -2.73
C LYS A 335 2.98 -34.90 -3.68
N ASN A 336 3.20 -36.21 -3.78
CA ASN A 336 4.25 -36.79 -4.62
C ASN A 336 3.92 -36.62 -6.11
N GLN A 337 2.65 -36.80 -6.47
CA GLN A 337 2.17 -36.58 -7.83
C GLN A 337 2.24 -35.09 -8.20
N LEU A 338 1.75 -34.20 -7.34
CA LEU A 338 1.88 -32.74 -7.50
C LEU A 338 3.34 -32.32 -7.71
N THR A 339 4.27 -32.94 -6.99
CA THR A 339 5.71 -32.67 -7.14
C THR A 339 6.22 -33.07 -8.51
N ARG A 340 5.87 -34.27 -8.99
CA ARG A 340 6.25 -34.74 -10.32
C ARG A 340 5.69 -33.83 -11.42
N LEU A 341 4.41 -33.45 -11.30
CA LEU A 341 3.73 -32.55 -12.24
C LEU A 341 4.32 -31.14 -12.21
N ALA A 342 4.70 -30.63 -11.04
CA ALA A 342 5.29 -29.30 -10.92
C ALA A 342 6.68 -29.19 -11.57
N VAL A 343 7.46 -30.28 -11.55
CA VAL A 343 8.83 -30.33 -12.11
C VAL A 343 8.84 -30.69 -13.59
N ARG A 344 7.97 -31.63 -14.02
CA ARG A 344 7.94 -32.15 -15.40
C ARG A 344 6.84 -31.54 -16.27
N GLY A 345 5.96 -30.74 -15.68
CA GLY A 345 4.87 -30.10 -16.40
C GLY A 345 5.36 -29.06 -17.41
N PRO A 346 4.48 -28.62 -18.32
CA PRO A 346 4.82 -27.59 -19.30
C PRO A 346 5.17 -26.27 -18.59
N GLU A 347 6.10 -25.52 -19.18
CA GLU A 347 6.48 -24.20 -18.68
C GLU A 347 5.33 -23.19 -18.83
N ASN A 348 5.42 -22.07 -18.12
CA ASN A 348 4.46 -20.97 -18.26
C ASN A 348 4.80 -20.15 -19.52
N PRO A 349 3.89 -20.03 -20.51
CA PRO A 349 4.16 -19.22 -21.70
C PRO A 349 4.46 -17.74 -21.41
N LYS A 350 4.01 -17.20 -20.26
CA LYS A 350 4.37 -15.85 -19.82
C LYS A 350 5.85 -15.74 -19.44
N LEU A 351 6.42 -16.78 -18.84
CA LEU A 351 7.84 -16.82 -18.47
C LEU A 351 8.71 -16.94 -19.72
N GLU A 352 8.30 -17.75 -20.70
CA GLU A 352 8.97 -17.82 -22.02
C GLU A 352 9.00 -16.46 -22.72
N ALA A 353 7.86 -15.75 -22.74
CA ALA A 353 7.80 -14.39 -23.29
C ALA A 353 8.74 -13.43 -22.53
N LEU A 354 8.77 -13.51 -21.19
CA LEU A 354 9.68 -12.72 -20.37
C LEU A 354 11.14 -13.04 -20.67
N GLU A 355 11.51 -14.30 -20.85
CA GLU A 355 12.86 -14.72 -21.22
C GLU A 355 13.28 -14.11 -22.56
N GLN A 356 12.42 -14.18 -23.58
CA GLN A 356 12.71 -13.61 -24.90
C GLN A 356 12.93 -12.10 -24.84
N ILE A 357 12.11 -11.37 -24.07
CA ILE A 357 12.29 -9.94 -23.84
C ILE A 357 13.64 -9.66 -23.20
N LEU A 358 13.97 -10.38 -22.11
CA LEU A 358 15.21 -10.15 -21.38
C LEU A 358 16.43 -10.49 -22.24
N GLN A 359 16.43 -11.60 -22.97
CA GLN A 359 17.51 -11.95 -23.89
C GLN A 359 17.70 -10.89 -24.98
N LYS A 360 16.61 -10.39 -25.58
CA LYS A 360 16.67 -9.36 -26.62
C LYS A 360 17.23 -8.04 -26.09
N GLN A 361 16.74 -7.58 -24.93
CA GLN A 361 17.10 -6.27 -24.40
C GLN A 361 18.46 -6.28 -23.68
N PHE A 362 18.80 -7.35 -22.94
CA PHE A 362 20.01 -7.42 -22.12
C PHE A 362 21.26 -7.89 -22.86
N ARG A 363 21.14 -8.37 -24.10
CA ARG A 363 22.29 -8.62 -24.99
C ARG A 363 22.83 -7.36 -25.66
N SER A 364 22.12 -6.23 -25.57
CA SER A 364 22.56 -4.96 -26.15
C SER A 364 23.86 -4.48 -25.47
N PRO A 365 24.82 -3.91 -26.22
CA PRO A 365 26.07 -3.38 -25.65
C PRO A 365 25.87 -2.19 -24.70
N ASP A 366 24.69 -1.56 -24.68
CA ASP A 366 24.43 -0.29 -23.99
C ASP A 366 24.22 -0.39 -22.45
N SER A 367 24.69 -1.45 -21.80
CA SER A 367 24.53 -1.70 -20.34
C SER A 367 23.08 -1.45 -19.86
N PRO A 368 22.12 -2.27 -20.33
CA PRO A 368 20.70 -2.04 -20.12
C PRO A 368 20.31 -2.13 -18.65
N ARG A 369 19.28 -1.37 -18.26
CA ARG A 369 18.72 -1.35 -16.91
C ARG A 369 17.22 -1.51 -16.97
N GLY A 370 16.75 -2.58 -16.32
CA GLY A 370 15.36 -2.99 -16.39
C GLY A 370 14.63 -3.04 -15.06
N ILE A 371 13.30 -2.88 -15.12
CA ILE A 371 12.40 -3.15 -14.00
C ILE A 371 11.29 -4.08 -14.48
N ILE A 372 11.12 -5.22 -13.80
CA ILE A 372 9.98 -6.12 -13.96
C ILE A 372 9.00 -5.83 -12.83
N PHE A 373 7.84 -5.27 -13.17
CA PHE A 373 6.75 -5.07 -12.23
C PHE A 373 5.85 -6.30 -12.20
N THR A 374 5.58 -6.80 -11.00
CA THR A 374 4.63 -7.88 -10.73
C THR A 374 3.75 -7.56 -9.54
N ARG A 375 2.58 -8.22 -9.45
CA ARG A 375 1.52 -7.82 -8.53
C ARG A 375 1.85 -8.12 -7.07
N THR A 376 2.40 -9.29 -6.80
CA THR A 376 2.58 -9.79 -5.43
C THR A 376 4.05 -9.96 -5.10
N ARG A 377 4.39 -9.85 -3.81
CA ARG A 377 5.76 -10.07 -3.33
C ARG A 377 6.23 -11.49 -3.55
N GLN A 378 5.29 -12.43 -3.45
CA GLN A 378 5.54 -13.82 -3.73
C GLN A 378 5.90 -14.02 -5.20
N SER A 379 5.11 -13.47 -6.12
CA SER A 379 5.44 -13.49 -7.55
C SER A 379 6.80 -12.85 -7.82
N ALA A 380 7.14 -11.74 -7.16
CA ALA A 380 8.44 -11.10 -7.30
C ALA A 380 9.59 -12.04 -6.87
N HIS A 381 9.46 -12.66 -5.70
CA HIS A 381 10.44 -13.62 -5.20
C HIS A 381 10.59 -14.83 -6.13
N SER A 382 9.47 -15.40 -6.58
CA SER A 382 9.46 -16.53 -7.52
C SER A 382 10.08 -16.18 -8.87
N LEU A 383 9.82 -14.97 -9.39
CA LEU A 383 10.46 -14.47 -10.61
C LEU A 383 11.98 -14.31 -10.42
N LEU A 384 12.45 -13.81 -9.27
CA LEU A 384 13.88 -13.74 -9.00
C LEU A 384 14.53 -15.13 -8.97
N LEU A 385 13.90 -16.10 -8.28
CA LEU A 385 14.40 -17.47 -8.27
C LEU A 385 14.40 -18.11 -9.66
N TRP A 386 13.37 -17.83 -10.47
CA TRP A 386 13.31 -18.25 -11.86
C TRP A 386 14.47 -17.64 -12.67
N LEU A 387 14.69 -16.32 -12.59
CA LEU A 387 15.80 -15.63 -13.27
C LEU A 387 17.16 -16.26 -12.96
N GLN A 388 17.41 -16.62 -11.69
CA GLN A 388 18.67 -17.23 -11.25
C GLN A 388 18.87 -18.66 -11.75
N GLN A 389 17.77 -19.38 -12.02
CA GLN A 389 17.79 -20.80 -12.40
C GLN A 389 17.68 -21.01 -13.92
N GLN A 390 17.27 -20.00 -14.69
CA GLN A 390 17.00 -20.16 -16.11
C GLN A 390 18.29 -20.22 -16.95
N PRO A 391 18.58 -21.35 -17.63
CA PRO A 391 19.82 -21.52 -18.39
C PRO A 391 20.01 -20.49 -19.50
N GLY A 392 18.95 -20.14 -20.23
CA GLY A 392 19.05 -19.19 -21.34
C GLY A 392 19.43 -17.76 -20.91
N LEU A 393 19.15 -17.40 -19.66
CA LEU A 393 19.49 -16.10 -19.08
C LEU A 393 20.88 -16.05 -18.45
N GLN A 394 21.52 -17.20 -18.17
CA GLN A 394 22.89 -17.26 -17.64
C GLN A 394 23.94 -16.76 -18.64
N THR A 395 23.59 -16.73 -19.94
CA THR A 395 24.44 -16.20 -21.01
C THR A 395 24.44 -14.68 -21.10
N VAL A 396 23.60 -14.01 -20.30
CA VAL A 396 23.39 -12.56 -20.33
C VAL A 396 23.80 -11.96 -18.99
N ASP A 397 24.43 -10.79 -19.01
CA ASP A 397 24.84 -10.09 -17.79
C ASP A 397 23.60 -9.52 -17.07
N ILE A 398 22.91 -10.36 -16.28
CA ILE A 398 21.74 -9.97 -15.49
C ILE A 398 22.09 -10.08 -13.99
N ARG A 399 22.12 -8.92 -13.33
CA ARG A 399 22.31 -8.77 -11.89
C ARG A 399 21.01 -8.28 -11.28
N ALA A 400 20.15 -9.25 -10.97
CA ALA A 400 18.78 -9.03 -10.52
C ALA A 400 18.64 -8.99 -8.99
N GLN A 401 17.80 -8.10 -8.46
CA GLN A 401 17.41 -8.08 -7.05
C GLN A 401 15.94 -7.68 -6.85
N LEU A 402 15.36 -8.07 -5.71
CA LEU A 402 14.00 -7.69 -5.34
C LEU A 402 13.92 -6.22 -4.91
N LEU A 403 12.80 -5.57 -5.24
CA LEU A 403 12.39 -4.29 -4.65
C LEU A 403 10.90 -4.36 -4.26
N ILE A 404 10.64 -4.78 -3.03
CA ILE A 404 9.29 -5.02 -2.49
C ILE A 404 9.03 -4.17 -1.24
N GLY A 405 7.75 -3.92 -0.94
CA GLY A 405 7.37 -3.06 0.19
C GLY A 405 7.53 -3.71 1.56
N ALA A 406 7.57 -2.87 2.60
CA ALA A 406 7.76 -3.26 4.00
C ALA A 406 6.49 -3.77 4.72
N GLY A 407 5.31 -3.78 4.08
CA GLY A 407 4.04 -4.03 4.78
C GLY A 407 3.85 -5.46 5.34
N ASN A 408 3.16 -5.63 6.46
CA ASN A 408 3.08 -6.90 7.21
C ASN A 408 1.89 -7.82 6.83
N ASN A 409 1.26 -7.64 5.68
CA ASN A 409 -0.07 -8.21 5.40
C ASN A 409 -0.10 -9.56 4.67
N SER A 410 1.04 -10.12 4.26
CA SER A 410 1.08 -11.45 3.64
C SER A 410 1.39 -12.53 4.67
N GLN A 411 0.63 -13.63 4.64
CA GLN A 411 0.88 -14.86 5.40
C GLN A 411 2.14 -15.60 4.92
N SER A 412 3.06 -14.91 4.26
CA SER A 412 4.31 -15.44 3.73
C SER A 412 5.43 -15.26 4.74
N THR A 413 6.37 -16.20 4.70
CA THR A 413 7.61 -16.29 5.47
C THR A 413 8.35 -14.94 5.50
N GLN A 414 9.10 -14.67 6.59
CA GLN A 414 9.92 -13.45 6.79
C GLN A 414 10.75 -13.04 5.55
N MET A 415 11.07 -13.99 4.67
CA MET A 415 11.82 -13.83 3.42
C MET A 415 11.18 -12.92 2.34
N THR A 416 9.97 -12.40 2.56
CA THR A 416 9.22 -11.59 1.55
C THR A 416 8.98 -10.14 2.00
N GLN A 417 9.89 -9.62 2.83
CA GLN A 417 9.85 -8.24 3.33
C GLN A 417 11.20 -7.57 3.10
N MET A 418 11.19 -6.29 2.77
CA MET A 418 12.39 -5.46 2.73
C MET A 418 12.20 -4.27 3.65
N THR A 419 13.20 -4.00 4.48
CA THR A 419 13.24 -2.78 5.27
C THR A 419 13.44 -1.58 4.36
N GLN A 420 13.20 -0.37 4.88
CA GLN A 420 13.45 0.83 4.10
C GLN A 420 14.94 1.00 3.80
N ARG A 421 15.82 0.60 4.74
CA ARG A 421 17.26 0.58 4.53
C ARG A 421 17.66 -0.37 3.40
N ASP A 422 17.06 -1.56 3.34
CA ASP A 422 17.30 -2.51 2.25
C ASP A 422 16.81 -1.95 0.92
N GLN A 423 15.64 -1.29 0.89
CA GLN A 423 15.13 -0.67 -0.32
C GLN A 423 16.07 0.44 -0.83
N LEU A 424 16.57 1.30 0.06
CA LEU A 424 17.51 2.36 -0.29
C LEU A 424 18.85 1.80 -0.81
N ASP A 425 19.38 0.74 -0.19
CA ASP A 425 20.59 0.07 -0.64
C ASP A 425 20.42 -0.54 -2.03
N VAL A 426 19.31 -1.24 -2.28
CA VAL A 426 18.99 -1.81 -3.60
C VAL A 426 18.84 -0.71 -4.66
N ILE A 427 18.14 0.39 -4.33
CA ILE A 427 17.99 1.53 -5.23
C ILE A 427 19.36 2.16 -5.55
N HIS A 428 20.23 2.31 -4.55
CA HIS A 428 21.57 2.83 -4.73
C HIS A 428 22.44 1.92 -5.62
N LYS A 429 22.44 0.61 -5.37
CA LYS A 429 23.11 -0.40 -6.19
C LYS A 429 22.60 -0.42 -7.64
N PHE A 430 21.30 -0.20 -7.84
CA PHE A 430 20.72 -0.08 -9.17
C PHE A 430 21.11 1.23 -9.89
N ARG A 431 21.15 2.35 -9.17
CA ARG A 431 21.59 3.65 -9.70
C ARG A 431 23.07 3.65 -10.10
N THR A 432 23.92 3.03 -9.30
CA THR A 432 25.37 2.91 -9.58
C THR A 432 25.69 1.88 -10.67
N GLY A 433 24.76 0.96 -10.96
CA GLY A 433 24.91 -0.06 -12.01
C GLY A 433 25.48 -1.39 -11.50
N THR A 434 25.72 -1.51 -10.19
CA THR A 434 25.99 -2.80 -9.52
C THR A 434 24.85 -3.79 -9.78
N LEU A 435 23.61 -3.31 -9.78
CA LEU A 435 22.44 -4.05 -10.26
C LEU A 435 21.96 -3.45 -11.57
N ASN A 436 21.43 -4.30 -12.44
CA ASN A 436 20.88 -3.87 -13.72
C ASN A 436 19.47 -4.41 -13.99
N LEU A 437 18.91 -5.25 -13.11
CA LEU A 437 17.52 -5.66 -13.15
C LEU A 437 16.86 -5.60 -11.76
N LEU A 438 15.68 -4.99 -11.67
CA LEU A 438 14.85 -5.05 -10.46
C LEU A 438 13.60 -5.89 -10.73
N VAL A 439 13.26 -6.77 -9.81
CA VAL A 439 11.95 -7.42 -9.76
C VAL A 439 11.15 -6.77 -8.63
N ALA A 440 10.17 -5.95 -9.02
CA ALA A 440 9.51 -5.03 -8.12
C ALA A 440 7.99 -5.22 -8.04
N THR A 441 7.43 -4.86 -6.89
CA THR A 441 5.99 -4.57 -6.76
C THR A 441 5.71 -3.10 -7.04
N SER A 442 4.47 -2.64 -6.82
CA SER A 442 4.08 -1.23 -6.98
C SER A 442 4.89 -0.21 -6.15
N VAL A 443 5.75 -0.67 -5.24
CA VAL A 443 6.68 0.20 -4.49
C VAL A 443 7.61 1.00 -5.39
N ALA A 444 7.98 0.48 -6.56
CA ALA A 444 8.85 1.17 -7.51
C ALA A 444 8.09 1.90 -8.64
N GLU A 445 6.75 1.83 -8.67
CA GLU A 445 5.95 2.46 -9.73
C GLU A 445 6.02 3.98 -9.63
N GLU A 446 5.99 4.54 -8.41
CA GLU A 446 5.99 5.98 -8.14
C GLU A 446 7.30 6.42 -7.48
N GLY A 447 7.69 7.67 -7.75
CA GLY A 447 8.75 8.36 -7.01
C GLY A 447 10.20 7.93 -7.28
N LEU A 448 10.43 6.76 -7.84
CA LEU A 448 11.78 6.27 -8.09
C LEU A 448 12.44 6.98 -9.29
N ASP A 449 13.40 7.87 -9.02
CA ASP A 449 14.18 8.54 -10.07
C ASP A 449 15.38 7.68 -10.49
N ILE A 450 15.30 7.12 -11.70
CA ILE A 450 16.39 6.35 -12.34
C ILE A 450 16.55 6.82 -13.79
N PRO A 451 17.49 7.75 -14.06
CA PRO A 451 17.68 8.31 -15.40
C PRO A 451 18.08 7.30 -16.49
N ARG A 452 18.73 6.19 -16.12
CA ARG A 452 19.28 5.18 -17.06
C ARG A 452 18.40 3.95 -17.27
N CYS A 453 17.18 3.92 -16.73
CA CYS A 453 16.28 2.78 -16.93
C CYS A 453 15.71 2.83 -18.35
N ASN A 454 15.95 1.76 -19.13
CA ASN A 454 15.58 1.65 -20.53
C ASN A 454 14.64 0.47 -20.83
N VAL A 455 14.41 -0.43 -19.86
CA VAL A 455 13.47 -1.55 -20.01
C VAL A 455 12.47 -1.54 -18.87
N VAL A 456 11.18 -1.49 -19.17
CA VAL A 456 10.13 -1.71 -18.17
C VAL A 456 9.23 -2.83 -18.66
N VAL A 457 9.11 -3.89 -17.87
CA VAL A 457 8.22 -5.02 -18.14
C VAL A 457 7.11 -5.03 -17.11
N ARG A 458 5.86 -4.97 -17.56
CA ARG A 458 4.68 -5.16 -16.71
C ARG A 458 4.17 -6.58 -16.88
N TYR A 459 4.45 -7.40 -15.89
CA TYR A 459 4.23 -8.84 -15.95
C TYR A 459 2.88 -9.21 -15.33
N GLY A 460 1.88 -9.46 -16.19
CA GLY A 460 0.55 -9.94 -15.77
C GLY A 460 -0.17 -8.99 -14.78
N LEU A 461 -0.05 -7.68 -14.97
CA LEU A 461 -0.56 -6.69 -14.02
C LEU A 461 -1.98 -6.23 -14.35
N LEU A 462 -2.80 -6.16 -13.31
CA LEU A 462 -4.12 -5.52 -13.30
C LEU A 462 -4.06 -4.28 -12.41
N THR A 463 -3.83 -3.10 -12.99
CA THR A 463 -3.80 -1.82 -12.25
C THR A 463 -4.75 -0.79 -12.87
N ASN A 464 -4.77 0.40 -12.29
CA ASN A 464 -5.37 1.58 -12.88
C ASN A 464 -4.43 2.27 -13.89
N GLU A 465 -4.97 3.28 -14.56
CA GLU A 465 -4.33 4.13 -15.55
C GLU A 465 -3.17 4.93 -14.96
N ILE A 466 -3.29 5.38 -13.70
CA ILE A 466 -2.24 6.13 -13.00
C ILE A 466 -0.98 5.26 -12.86
N SER A 467 -1.12 4.04 -12.33
CA SER A 467 -0.01 3.08 -12.20
C SER A 467 0.61 2.73 -13.56
N MET A 468 -0.19 2.64 -14.63
CA MET A 468 0.30 2.40 -15.99
C MET A 468 1.22 3.53 -16.46
N VAL A 469 0.76 4.79 -16.34
CA VAL A 469 1.52 5.98 -16.73
C VAL A 469 2.79 6.12 -15.88
N GLN A 470 2.68 5.89 -14.58
CA GLN A 470 3.81 5.98 -13.64
C GLN A 470 4.89 4.92 -13.91
N ALA A 471 4.48 3.67 -14.15
CA ALA A 471 5.39 2.58 -14.52
C ALA A 471 6.06 2.84 -15.88
N ARG A 472 5.29 3.27 -16.89
CA ARG A 472 5.82 3.68 -18.21
C ARG A 472 6.86 4.78 -18.06
N GLY A 473 6.60 5.72 -17.15
CA GLY A 473 7.47 6.83 -16.77
C GLY A 473 8.79 6.48 -16.10
N ARG A 474 9.08 5.20 -15.84
CA ARG A 474 10.38 4.73 -15.35
C ARG A 474 11.35 4.46 -16.48
N ALA A 475 10.87 4.17 -17.68
CA ALA A 475 11.71 4.02 -18.86
C ALA A 475 11.94 5.42 -19.47
N ARG A 476 13.12 6.00 -19.24
CA ARG A 476 13.42 7.42 -19.58
C ARG A 476 14.60 7.60 -20.53
N ALA A 477 15.38 6.56 -20.74
CA ALA A 477 16.49 6.61 -21.69
C ALA A 477 15.96 6.71 -23.13
N SER A 478 16.76 7.27 -24.04
CA SER A 478 16.50 7.17 -25.47
C SER A 478 16.32 5.70 -25.88
N GLN A 479 15.36 5.42 -26.77
CA GLN A 479 15.04 4.06 -27.23
C GLN A 479 14.58 3.10 -26.12
N SER A 480 14.01 3.62 -25.04
CA SER A 480 13.41 2.80 -23.99
C SER A 480 12.27 1.92 -24.50
N VAL A 481 12.15 0.72 -23.94
CA VAL A 481 11.08 -0.24 -24.24
C VAL A 481 10.18 -0.41 -23.02
N TYR A 482 8.88 -0.29 -23.25
CA TYR A 482 7.83 -0.65 -22.30
C TYR A 482 7.09 -1.88 -22.83
N SER A 483 7.23 -3.01 -22.14
CA SER A 483 6.63 -4.29 -22.51
C SER A 483 5.49 -4.64 -21.55
N PHE A 484 4.35 -5.04 -22.12
CA PHE A 484 3.24 -5.62 -21.37
C PHE A 484 3.10 -7.10 -21.68
N VAL A 485 3.39 -7.96 -20.69
CA VAL A 485 3.32 -9.42 -20.82
C VAL A 485 1.99 -9.92 -20.28
N ALA A 486 1.19 -10.54 -21.14
CA ALA A 486 -0.10 -11.11 -20.75
C ALA A 486 -0.53 -12.24 -21.69
N ALA A 487 -1.46 -13.07 -21.25
CA ALA A 487 -2.08 -14.06 -22.13
C ALA A 487 -3.08 -13.40 -23.09
N GLN A 488 -3.25 -13.96 -24.29
CA GLN A 488 -4.25 -13.49 -25.24
C GLN A 488 -5.67 -13.63 -24.68
N GLY A 489 -6.51 -12.59 -24.90
CA GLY A 489 -7.89 -12.55 -24.41
C GLY A 489 -8.05 -12.47 -22.88
N SER A 490 -6.95 -12.29 -22.15
CA SER A 490 -6.90 -12.21 -20.69
C SER A 490 -7.58 -10.94 -20.15
N ARG A 491 -7.87 -10.92 -18.84
CA ARG A 491 -8.47 -9.75 -18.18
C ARG A 491 -7.43 -8.62 -18.08
N GLU A 492 -6.17 -8.99 -17.93
CA GLU A 492 -4.98 -8.15 -17.90
C GLU A 492 -4.91 -7.30 -19.17
N LEU A 493 -4.98 -7.93 -20.34
CA LEU A 493 -4.95 -7.24 -21.63
C LEU A 493 -6.12 -6.27 -21.80
N ARG A 494 -7.35 -6.70 -21.51
CA ARG A 494 -8.53 -5.83 -21.59
C ARG A 494 -8.41 -4.61 -20.68
N ARG A 495 -7.84 -4.80 -19.47
CA ARG A 495 -7.63 -3.72 -18.52
C ARG A 495 -6.57 -2.74 -19.00
N GLU A 496 -5.46 -3.22 -19.56
CA GLU A 496 -4.41 -2.34 -20.11
C GLU A 496 -4.94 -1.48 -21.26
N LEU A 497 -5.71 -2.06 -22.19
CA LEU A 497 -6.37 -1.31 -23.28
C LEU A 497 -7.38 -0.30 -22.75
N THR A 498 -8.13 -0.67 -21.71
CA THR A 498 -9.04 0.26 -21.02
C THR A 498 -8.27 1.42 -20.39
N ASN A 499 -7.13 1.15 -19.76
CA ASN A 499 -6.32 2.18 -19.12
C ASN A 499 -5.75 3.19 -20.14
N GLU A 500 -5.40 2.75 -21.36
CA GLU A 500 -5.02 3.66 -22.45
C GLU A 500 -6.17 4.58 -22.85
N ALA A 501 -7.38 4.04 -23.00
CA ALA A 501 -8.56 4.85 -23.29
C ALA A 501 -8.88 5.84 -22.14
N LEU A 502 -8.67 5.42 -20.89
CA LEU A 502 -8.84 6.28 -19.72
C LEU A 502 -7.78 7.38 -19.62
N GLU A 503 -6.55 7.13 -20.07
CA GLU A 503 -5.50 8.16 -20.16
C GLU A 503 -5.94 9.26 -21.14
N THR A 504 -6.38 8.89 -22.35
CA THR A 504 -6.93 9.86 -23.32
C THR A 504 -8.15 10.60 -22.78
N LEU A 505 -9.02 9.90 -22.04
CA LEU A 505 -10.20 10.52 -21.42
C LEU A 505 -9.81 11.55 -20.35
N MET A 506 -8.79 11.25 -19.54
CA MET A 506 -8.24 12.16 -18.54
C MET A 506 -7.68 13.42 -19.20
N GLU A 507 -6.91 13.30 -20.29
CA GLU A 507 -6.38 14.45 -21.02
C GLU A 507 -7.49 15.36 -21.53
N ARG A 508 -8.56 14.78 -22.09
CA ARG A 508 -9.74 15.53 -22.53
C ARG A 508 -10.47 16.22 -21.38
N ALA A 509 -10.58 15.55 -20.23
CA ALA A 509 -11.21 16.12 -19.05
C ALA A 509 -10.42 17.30 -18.49
N VAL A 510 -9.08 17.20 -18.43
CA VAL A 510 -8.22 18.30 -17.98
C VAL A 510 -8.32 19.48 -18.95
N ALA A 511 -8.29 19.23 -20.26
CA ALA A 511 -8.47 20.28 -21.26
C ALA A 511 -9.83 21.00 -21.10
N ALA A 512 -10.92 20.25 -20.94
CA ALA A 512 -12.24 20.84 -20.72
C ALA A 512 -12.33 21.69 -19.44
N ILE A 513 -11.60 21.30 -18.38
CA ILE A 513 -11.51 22.08 -17.13
C ILE A 513 -10.65 23.32 -17.32
N GLN A 514 -9.54 23.23 -18.07
CA GLN A 514 -8.67 24.38 -18.34
C GLN A 514 -9.37 25.45 -19.19
N GLU A 515 -10.27 25.07 -20.09
CA GLU A 515 -11.07 25.99 -20.92
C GLU A 515 -12.37 26.47 -20.23
N MET A 516 -12.68 25.97 -19.04
CA MET A 516 -13.87 26.37 -18.29
C MET A 516 -13.79 27.85 -17.88
N ASP A 517 -14.94 28.54 -17.92
CA ASP A 517 -15.03 29.90 -17.40
C ASP A 517 -14.63 29.93 -15.91
N GLN A 518 -13.87 30.95 -15.53
CA GLN A 518 -13.28 31.04 -14.19
C GLN A 518 -14.36 31.12 -13.09
N ALA A 519 -15.45 31.86 -13.33
CA ALA A 519 -16.53 31.98 -12.35
C ALA A 519 -17.32 30.67 -12.21
N GLU A 520 -17.53 29.96 -13.32
CA GLU A 520 -18.13 28.62 -13.32
C GLU A 520 -17.25 27.63 -12.55
N TYR A 521 -15.94 27.60 -12.82
CA TYR A 521 -14.99 26.74 -12.12
C TYR A 521 -15.02 26.99 -10.61
N GLU A 522 -14.89 28.25 -10.18
CA GLU A 522 -14.90 28.62 -8.77
C GLU A 522 -16.22 28.29 -8.06
N ALA A 523 -17.36 28.39 -8.75
CA ALA A 523 -18.64 27.93 -8.22
C ALA A 523 -18.63 26.42 -7.97
N LYS A 524 -18.21 25.61 -8.96
CA LYS A 524 -18.13 24.15 -8.83
C LYS A 524 -17.17 23.71 -7.72
N ILE A 525 -16.00 24.34 -7.62
CA ILE A 525 -15.03 24.04 -6.56
C ILE A 525 -15.62 24.30 -5.18
N ARG A 526 -16.30 25.44 -4.98
CA ARG A 526 -16.96 25.76 -3.70
C ARG A 526 -18.03 24.74 -3.32
N ASP A 527 -18.84 24.31 -4.28
CA ASP A 527 -19.91 23.33 -4.02
C ASP A 527 -19.33 21.96 -3.66
N LEU A 528 -18.30 21.50 -4.37
CA LEU A 528 -17.59 20.26 -4.05
C LEU A 528 -16.92 20.31 -2.68
N GLN A 529 -16.31 21.44 -2.31
CA GLN A 529 -15.70 21.64 -0.99
C GLN A 529 -16.76 21.55 0.13
N ARG A 530 -17.91 22.20 -0.03
CA ARG A 530 -19.01 22.13 0.95
C ARG A 530 -19.57 20.72 1.06
N ALA A 531 -19.82 20.04 -0.06
CA ALA A 531 -20.34 18.68 -0.08
C ALA A 531 -19.40 17.70 0.62
N ALA A 532 -18.08 17.84 0.42
CA ALA A 532 -17.07 17.01 1.09
C ALA A 532 -17.14 17.13 2.62
N LEU A 533 -17.31 18.35 3.14
CA LEU A 533 -17.39 18.60 4.59
C LEU A 533 -18.69 18.09 5.20
N VAL A 534 -19.84 18.31 4.55
CA VAL A 534 -21.13 17.76 5.00
C VAL A 534 -21.08 16.24 5.06
N LYS A 535 -20.54 15.60 4.01
CA LYS A 535 -20.35 14.15 3.97
C LYS A 535 -19.48 13.67 5.14
N ARG A 536 -18.41 14.39 5.47
CA ARG A 536 -17.52 14.05 6.58
C ARG A 536 -18.21 14.18 7.94
N ALA A 537 -18.94 15.27 8.17
CA ALA A 537 -19.71 15.47 9.40
C ALA A 537 -20.74 14.34 9.60
N ALA A 538 -21.48 13.98 8.56
CA ALA A 538 -22.42 12.85 8.60
C ALA A 538 -21.72 11.52 8.92
N GLN A 539 -20.57 11.27 8.30
CA GLN A 539 -19.77 10.06 8.58
C GLN A 539 -19.22 10.03 10.01
N ALA A 540 -18.84 11.17 10.59
CA ALA A 540 -18.39 11.26 11.98
C ALA A 540 -19.50 10.87 12.95
N VAL A 541 -20.71 11.39 12.75
CA VAL A 541 -21.90 11.04 13.55
C VAL A 541 -22.22 9.55 13.44
N GLN A 542 -22.19 8.99 12.22
CA GLN A 542 -22.41 7.55 12.02
C GLN A 542 -21.35 6.67 12.72
N ARG A 543 -20.08 7.09 12.69
CA ARG A 543 -18.98 6.40 13.38
C ARG A 543 -19.17 6.43 14.89
N GLU A 544 -19.58 7.56 15.44
CA GLU A 544 -19.84 7.71 16.88
C GLU A 544 -21.05 6.88 17.34
N SER A 545 -22.16 6.94 16.60
CA SER A 545 -23.35 6.12 16.84
C SER A 545 -23.01 4.62 16.85
N ARG A 546 -22.22 4.14 15.88
CA ARG A 546 -21.77 2.74 15.84
C ARG A 546 -20.98 2.35 17.08
N ARG A 547 -20.04 3.19 17.53
CA ARG A 547 -19.20 2.92 18.71
C ARG A 547 -19.97 2.93 20.03
N ARG A 548 -21.17 3.49 20.05
CA ARG A 548 -22.07 3.50 21.22
C ARG A 548 -23.18 2.45 21.12
N LYS A 549 -23.13 1.55 20.14
CA LYS A 549 -24.18 0.56 19.92
C LYS A 549 -24.30 -0.45 21.06
N PHE A 550 -23.19 -0.89 21.64
CA PHE A 550 -23.16 -1.80 22.78
C PHE A 550 -22.19 -1.33 23.87
N LEU A 551 -22.50 -1.69 25.12
CA LEU A 551 -21.56 -1.59 26.23
C LEU A 551 -20.43 -2.61 26.04
N ALA A 552 -19.19 -2.19 26.30
CA ALA A 552 -18.01 -3.00 26.03
C ALA A 552 -17.96 -4.30 26.86
N GLU A 553 -18.56 -4.31 28.05
CA GLU A 553 -18.69 -5.48 28.92
C GLU A 553 -19.68 -6.54 28.41
N HIS A 554 -20.61 -6.17 27.52
CA HIS A 554 -21.57 -7.08 26.89
C HIS A 554 -21.07 -7.64 25.56
N VAL A 555 -19.83 -7.32 25.16
CA VAL A 555 -19.23 -7.83 23.93
C VAL A 555 -18.11 -8.78 24.30
N GLN A 556 -18.29 -10.07 24.02
CA GLN A 556 -17.26 -11.08 24.24
C GLN A 556 -16.29 -11.15 23.05
N LEU A 557 -15.02 -11.39 23.35
CA LEU A 557 -13.96 -11.65 22.40
C LEU A 557 -13.77 -13.15 22.30
N LEU A 558 -13.96 -13.72 21.11
CA LEU A 558 -13.76 -15.13 20.82
C LEU A 558 -12.59 -15.30 19.86
N CYS A 559 -11.87 -16.42 19.96
CA CYS A 559 -10.90 -16.79 18.93
C CYS A 559 -11.61 -17.07 17.60
N ILE A 560 -11.17 -16.44 16.50
CA ILE A 560 -11.81 -16.65 15.17
C ILE A 560 -11.70 -18.09 14.65
N ASN A 561 -10.75 -18.87 15.17
CA ASN A 561 -10.49 -20.23 14.70
C ASN A 561 -11.19 -21.29 15.55
N CYS A 562 -11.07 -21.24 16.89
CA CYS A 562 -11.67 -22.24 17.77
C CYS A 562 -12.87 -21.76 18.57
N MET A 563 -13.30 -20.51 18.40
CA MET A 563 -14.51 -19.92 19.02
C MET A 563 -14.54 -19.91 20.56
N VAL A 564 -13.42 -20.25 21.20
CA VAL A 564 -13.26 -20.12 22.66
C VAL A 564 -13.33 -18.65 23.04
N VAL A 565 -14.10 -18.35 24.09
CA VAL A 565 -14.18 -17.02 24.70
C VAL A 565 -12.87 -16.73 25.43
N VAL A 566 -12.27 -15.57 25.17
CA VAL A 566 -10.94 -15.19 25.67
C VAL A 566 -10.96 -13.87 26.46
N GLY A 567 -12.08 -13.18 26.51
CA GLY A 567 -12.24 -11.94 27.26
C GLY A 567 -13.42 -11.11 26.78
N TYR A 568 -13.45 -9.84 27.17
CA TYR A 568 -14.51 -8.89 26.86
C TYR A 568 -13.97 -7.61 26.21
N GLY A 569 -14.84 -6.85 25.54
CA GLY A 569 -14.50 -5.54 24.99
C GLY A 569 -14.03 -4.55 26.07
N SER A 570 -14.52 -4.69 27.31
CA SER A 570 -14.11 -3.89 28.47
C SER A 570 -12.65 -4.10 28.89
N ASP A 571 -12.04 -5.23 28.51
CA ASP A 571 -10.63 -5.53 28.75
C ASP A 571 -9.69 -4.76 27.81
N LEU A 572 -10.21 -4.13 26.76
CA LEU A 572 -9.39 -3.49 25.74
C LEU A 572 -9.04 -2.05 26.09
N ARG A 573 -7.81 -1.65 25.77
CA ARG A 573 -7.35 -0.24 25.77
C ARG A 573 -6.62 0.07 24.48
N LYS A 574 -6.54 1.35 24.12
CA LYS A 574 -5.75 1.87 23.00
C LYS A 574 -4.44 2.45 23.50
N VAL A 575 -3.32 2.01 22.94
CA VAL A 575 -2.01 2.63 23.11
C VAL A 575 -1.69 3.41 21.84
N GLU A 576 -1.25 4.67 22.00
CA GLU A 576 -0.93 5.59 20.89
C GLU A 576 -2.10 5.73 19.88
N GLY A 577 -3.35 5.67 20.36
CA GLY A 577 -4.55 5.78 19.52
C GLY A 577 -4.79 4.65 18.51
N ALA A 578 -3.89 3.66 18.40
CA ALA A 578 -3.89 2.66 17.33
C ALA A 578 -3.80 1.22 17.83
N HIS A 579 -2.94 0.95 18.81
CA HIS A 579 -2.65 -0.41 19.27
C HIS A 579 -3.67 -0.86 20.31
N HIS A 580 -4.48 -1.86 19.98
CA HIS A 580 -5.52 -2.37 20.88
C HIS A 580 -4.91 -3.49 21.74
N VAL A 581 -4.77 -3.22 23.03
CA VAL A 581 -4.18 -4.12 24.03
C VAL A 581 -5.23 -4.66 24.96
N ASN A 582 -5.09 -5.91 25.40
CA ASN A 582 -5.89 -6.44 26.51
C ASN A 582 -5.14 -6.19 27.84
N VAL A 583 -5.81 -5.55 28.80
CA VAL A 583 -5.21 -5.18 30.10
C VAL A 583 -5.62 -6.08 31.26
N ASN A 584 -6.41 -7.13 31.00
CA ASN A 584 -6.84 -8.09 32.01
C ASN A 584 -5.65 -8.94 32.50
N PRO A 585 -5.36 -8.99 33.81
CA PRO A 585 -4.21 -9.70 34.35
C PRO A 585 -4.25 -11.21 34.06
N ASN A 586 -5.45 -11.77 33.99
CA ASN A 586 -5.66 -13.20 33.76
C ASN A 586 -5.64 -13.58 32.27
N PHE A 587 -5.53 -12.61 31.36
CA PHE A 587 -5.54 -12.90 29.92
C PHE A 587 -4.39 -13.83 29.48
N SER A 588 -3.29 -13.85 30.24
CA SER A 588 -2.11 -14.70 30.00
C SER A 588 -2.40 -16.21 29.96
N ILE A 589 -3.54 -16.67 30.52
CA ILE A 589 -3.93 -18.08 30.45
C ILE A 589 -4.45 -18.51 29.07
N TYR A 590 -4.87 -17.56 28.22
CA TYR A 590 -5.49 -17.85 26.92
C TYR A 590 -4.51 -17.89 25.75
N TYR A 591 -3.28 -17.43 25.94
CA TYR A 591 -2.30 -17.33 24.86
C TYR A 591 -0.93 -17.94 25.19
N ASN A 592 -0.21 -18.25 24.12
CA ASN A 592 1.20 -18.63 24.12
C ASN A 592 2.02 -17.49 23.49
N ILE A 593 3.29 -17.39 23.90
CA ILE A 593 4.23 -16.38 23.39
C ILE A 593 5.41 -17.08 22.75
N SER A 594 5.78 -16.67 21.53
CA SER A 594 7.02 -17.16 20.91
C SER A 594 8.25 -16.70 21.68
N GLN A 595 9.24 -17.59 21.85
CA GLN A 595 10.50 -17.25 22.52
C GLN A 595 11.29 -16.17 21.77
N LYS A 596 11.32 -16.25 20.44
CA LYS A 596 11.97 -15.23 19.62
C LYS A 596 11.06 -14.00 19.53
N PRO A 597 11.58 -12.79 19.82
CA PRO A 597 10.83 -11.56 19.66
C PRO A 597 10.52 -11.31 18.18
N VAL A 598 9.41 -10.64 17.93
CA VAL A 598 9.05 -10.17 16.59
C VAL A 598 10.04 -9.07 16.20
N VAL A 599 10.77 -9.30 15.10
CA VAL A 599 11.66 -8.28 14.55
C VAL A 599 10.82 -7.26 13.80
N ILE A 600 10.77 -6.04 14.33
CA ILE A 600 10.26 -4.87 13.61
C ILE A 600 11.44 -3.95 13.40
N ASN A 601 11.78 -3.70 12.13
CA ASN A 601 12.89 -2.84 11.75
C ASN A 601 12.47 -1.36 11.84
N ARG A 602 12.04 -0.95 13.04
CA ARG A 602 11.67 0.41 13.43
C ARG A 602 11.82 0.54 14.95
N VAL A 603 12.36 1.66 15.41
CA VAL A 603 12.41 2.00 16.84
C VAL A 603 11.18 2.83 17.19
N PHE A 604 10.45 2.43 18.23
CA PHE A 604 9.35 3.22 18.77
C PHE A 604 9.82 3.93 20.06
N LYS A 605 9.26 5.12 20.32
CA LYS A 605 9.65 5.97 21.46
C LYS A 605 9.44 5.27 22.80
N ASP A 606 8.22 4.74 23.01
CA ASP A 606 7.80 4.23 24.32
C ASP A 606 7.67 2.70 24.38
N TRP A 607 7.88 1.98 23.27
CA TRP A 607 7.70 0.53 23.25
C TRP A 607 8.61 -0.25 22.32
N ARG A 608 8.70 -1.56 22.56
CA ARG A 608 9.38 -2.51 21.67
C ARG A 608 8.57 -3.80 21.52
N PRO A 609 8.68 -4.49 20.37
CA PRO A 609 8.02 -5.78 20.19
C PRO A 609 8.66 -6.87 21.07
N GLY A 610 7.80 -7.64 21.73
CA GLY A 610 8.11 -8.94 22.33
C GLY A 610 7.78 -10.08 21.37
N GLY A 611 7.41 -11.25 21.90
CA GLY A 611 7.06 -12.42 21.08
C GLY A 611 5.70 -12.31 20.37
N THR A 612 5.48 -13.19 19.38
CA THR A 612 4.18 -13.39 18.73
C THR A 612 3.22 -14.02 19.72
N ILE A 613 1.98 -13.54 19.74
CA ILE A 613 0.90 -14.07 20.57
C ILE A 613 0.00 -14.96 19.73
N SER A 614 -0.22 -16.19 20.20
CA SER A 614 -1.12 -17.15 19.57
C SER A 614 -2.09 -17.77 20.58
N CYS A 615 -3.25 -18.20 20.09
CA CYS A 615 -4.24 -18.93 20.88
C CYS A 615 -3.61 -20.18 21.51
N ARG A 616 -3.78 -20.36 22.82
CA ARG A 616 -3.31 -21.57 23.50
C ARG A 616 -4.07 -22.83 23.06
N ASN A 617 -5.33 -22.69 22.66
CA ASN A 617 -6.17 -23.83 22.29
C ASN A 617 -5.95 -24.36 20.86
N CYS A 618 -5.72 -23.46 19.89
CA CYS A 618 -5.64 -23.84 18.47
C CYS A 618 -4.45 -23.24 17.70
N GLY A 619 -3.58 -22.46 18.34
CA GLY A 619 -2.40 -21.88 17.69
C GLY A 619 -2.67 -20.67 16.78
N GLU A 620 -3.92 -20.21 16.64
CA GLU A 620 -4.28 -19.04 15.82
C GLU A 620 -3.47 -17.79 16.22
N ASN A 621 -2.86 -17.11 15.24
CA ASN A 621 -2.05 -15.92 15.49
C ASN A 621 -2.96 -14.73 15.84
N TRP A 622 -2.91 -14.28 17.09
CA TRP A 622 -3.70 -13.15 17.56
C TRP A 622 -2.99 -11.82 17.44
N GLY A 623 -1.66 -11.79 17.48
CA GLY A 623 -0.91 -10.54 17.43
C GLY A 623 0.50 -10.67 17.99
N LEU A 624 0.91 -9.70 18.79
CA LEU A 624 2.25 -9.63 19.39
C LEU A 624 2.19 -9.05 20.80
N GLN A 625 3.20 -9.36 21.60
CA GLN A 625 3.42 -8.70 22.87
C GLN A 625 4.09 -7.35 22.63
N MET A 626 3.52 -6.29 23.17
CA MET A 626 4.13 -4.96 23.26
C MET A 626 4.77 -4.81 24.62
N ILE A 627 6.04 -4.46 24.67
CA ILE A 627 6.72 -4.05 25.91
C ILE A 627 6.66 -2.52 25.91
N TYR A 628 5.64 -1.96 26.54
CA TYR A 628 5.41 -0.52 26.65
C TYR A 628 5.98 -0.03 27.98
N LYS A 629 7.06 0.75 27.93
CA LYS A 629 7.89 1.11 29.08
C LYS A 629 8.30 -0.16 29.87
N SER A 630 7.81 -0.34 31.10
CA SER A 630 8.08 -1.52 31.92
C SER A 630 7.00 -2.61 31.84
N VAL A 631 5.89 -2.36 31.14
CA VAL A 631 4.71 -3.25 31.14
C VAL A 631 4.62 -4.07 29.86
N LYS A 632 4.31 -5.35 30.00
CA LYS A 632 4.06 -6.28 28.89
C LYS A 632 2.57 -6.34 28.60
N LEU A 633 2.17 -5.90 27.41
CA LEU A 633 0.77 -5.80 26.99
C LEU A 633 0.52 -6.65 25.72
N PRO A 634 -0.49 -7.52 25.69
CA PRO A 634 -0.86 -8.29 24.51
C PRO A 634 -1.63 -7.44 23.51
N VAL A 635 -1.04 -7.15 22.34
CA VAL A 635 -1.69 -6.42 21.25
C VAL A 635 -2.46 -7.40 20.37
N LEU A 636 -3.76 -7.14 20.17
CA LEU A 636 -4.66 -8.01 19.41
C LEU A 636 -4.94 -7.47 18.00
N LYS A 637 -4.94 -8.38 17.03
CA LYS A 637 -5.43 -8.16 15.67
C LYS A 637 -6.92 -8.46 15.66
N VAL A 638 -7.73 -7.46 15.33
CA VAL A 638 -9.19 -7.64 15.30
C VAL A 638 -9.66 -8.74 14.35
N ARG A 639 -8.92 -9.00 13.25
CA ARG A 639 -9.25 -10.04 12.28
C ARG A 639 -9.09 -11.46 12.83
N SER A 640 -8.30 -11.60 13.89
CA SER A 640 -8.09 -12.85 14.59
C SER A 640 -9.11 -13.08 15.71
N MET A 641 -10.05 -12.15 15.88
CA MET A 641 -11.12 -12.19 16.87
C MET A 641 -12.49 -12.25 16.20
N LEU A 642 -13.41 -12.96 16.84
CA LEU A 642 -14.85 -12.93 16.58
C LEU A 642 -15.52 -12.20 17.75
N LEU A 643 -16.43 -11.28 17.46
CA LEU A 643 -17.13 -10.54 18.51
C LEU A 643 -18.50 -11.17 18.72
N GLU A 644 -18.79 -11.65 19.93
CA GLU A 644 -20.14 -12.08 20.30
C GLU A 644 -20.83 -10.91 21.01
N THR A 645 -21.84 -10.37 20.34
CA THR A 645 -22.63 -9.21 20.80
C THR A 645 -24.03 -9.66 21.20
N PRO A 646 -24.83 -8.80 21.86
CA PRO A 646 -26.24 -9.12 22.16
C PRO A 646 -27.10 -9.41 20.91
N GLN A 647 -26.64 -9.04 19.71
CA GLN A 647 -27.33 -9.30 18.44
C GLN A 647 -26.72 -10.48 17.66
N GLY A 648 -25.82 -11.24 18.26
CA GLY A 648 -25.11 -12.35 17.63
C GLY A 648 -23.64 -12.06 17.34
N ARG A 649 -23.01 -13.01 16.64
CA ARG A 649 -21.58 -12.99 16.34
C ARG A 649 -21.31 -12.16 15.08
N VAL A 650 -20.24 -11.38 15.11
CA VAL A 650 -19.80 -10.56 13.98
C VAL A 650 -18.29 -10.60 13.83
N GLN A 651 -17.83 -10.83 12.60
CA GLN A 651 -16.42 -10.65 12.27
C GLN A 651 -16.21 -9.23 11.73
N VAL A 652 -15.29 -8.49 12.35
CA VAL A 652 -14.94 -7.15 11.88
C VAL A 652 -13.52 -7.10 11.32
N LYS A 653 -13.33 -6.37 10.22
CA LYS A 653 -12.04 -6.32 9.50
C LYS A 653 -11.07 -5.25 10.03
N LYS A 654 -11.58 -4.28 10.81
CA LYS A 654 -10.83 -3.13 11.36
C LYS A 654 -11.37 -2.76 12.74
N TRP A 655 -10.49 -2.35 13.65
CA TRP A 655 -10.85 -1.86 14.99
C TRP A 655 -11.77 -0.64 14.93
N SER A 656 -11.65 0.21 13.91
CA SER A 656 -12.54 1.37 13.73
C SER A 656 -14.01 1.01 13.44
N LEU A 657 -14.32 -0.26 13.15
CA LEU A 657 -15.66 -0.75 12.85
C LEU A 657 -16.32 -1.49 14.02
N VAL A 658 -15.65 -1.63 15.17
CA VAL A 658 -16.23 -2.30 16.34
C VAL A 658 -17.44 -1.53 16.87
N PRO A 659 -18.46 -2.23 17.41
CA PRO A 659 -19.71 -1.62 17.85
C PRO A 659 -19.69 -1.10 19.31
N PHE A 660 -18.51 -0.88 19.87
CA PHE A 660 -18.30 -0.41 21.25
C PHE A 660 -17.12 0.57 21.32
N SER A 661 -17.02 1.33 22.41
CA SER A 661 -15.92 2.27 22.62
C SER A 661 -14.74 1.58 23.30
N VAL A 662 -13.53 1.91 22.86
CA VAL A 662 -12.28 1.44 23.49
C VAL A 662 -11.56 2.68 24.05
N PRO A 663 -11.34 2.79 25.37
CA PRO A 663 -10.65 3.94 25.97
C PRO A 663 -9.13 3.89 25.71
N GLU A 664 -8.46 5.04 25.86
CA GLU A 664 -6.99 5.11 25.85
C GLU A 664 -6.40 4.41 27.08
N PHE A 665 -5.18 3.91 26.93
CA PHE A 665 -4.41 3.26 27.98
C PHE A 665 -3.74 4.29 28.86
N ASP A 666 -4.11 4.30 30.14
CA ASP A 666 -3.44 5.11 31.16
C ASP A 666 -2.36 4.25 31.86
N TYR A 667 -1.10 4.54 31.55
CA TYR A 667 0.05 3.84 32.12
C TYR A 667 0.16 4.04 33.64
N VAL A 668 -0.07 5.26 34.14
CA VAL A 668 0.05 5.58 35.57
C VAL A 668 -1.02 4.86 36.35
N GLN A 669 -2.26 4.92 35.88
CA GLN A 669 -3.38 4.21 36.50
C GLN A 669 -3.18 2.69 36.47
N HIS A 670 -2.64 2.14 35.38
CA HIS A 670 -2.36 0.70 35.27
C HIS A 670 -1.29 0.25 36.29
N CYS A 671 -0.20 1.01 36.43
CA CYS A 671 0.84 0.73 37.41
C CYS A 671 0.33 0.87 38.86
N ALA A 672 -0.48 1.89 39.13
CA ALA A 672 -1.06 2.11 40.46
C ALA A 672 -1.96 0.95 40.91
N LYS A 673 -2.79 0.40 40.01
CA LYS A 673 -3.64 -0.78 40.31
C LYS A 673 -2.82 -2.02 40.66
N LYS A 674 -1.74 -2.28 39.92
CA LYS A 674 -0.83 -3.41 40.20
C LYS A 674 -0.08 -3.28 41.52
N LEU A 675 0.24 -2.07 41.95
CA LEU A 675 0.86 -1.82 43.26
C LEU A 675 -0.16 -2.01 44.41
N GLY A 676 -1.42 -1.62 44.19
CA GLY A 676 -2.51 -1.87 45.14
C GLY A 676 -2.75 -3.37 45.38
N ASP A 677 -2.74 -4.18 44.32
CA ASP A 677 -2.88 -5.64 44.40
C ASP A 677 -1.69 -6.32 45.11
N LEU A 678 -0.51 -5.68 45.18
CA LEU A 678 0.67 -6.17 45.92
C LEU A 678 0.67 -5.74 47.40
N SER A 679 -0.25 -4.86 47.82
CA SER A 679 -0.33 -4.33 49.19
C SER A 679 -1.38 -5.03 50.06
N LEU A 680 -1.95 -6.13 49.56
CA LEU A 680 -2.99 -6.94 50.23
C LEU A 680 -2.55 -8.38 50.55
N ASP A 681 -1.25 -8.69 50.49
CA ASP A 681 -0.68 -9.94 51.00
C ASP A 681 0.14 -9.72 52.28
#